data_AF-A0AA36H1G6-F1
#
_entry.id   AF-A0AA36H1G6-F1
#
_cell.length_a   1.000
_cell.length_b   1.000
_cell.length_c   1.000
_cell.angle_alpha   90.00
_cell.angle_beta   90.00
_cell.angle_gamma   90.00
#
_symmetry.space_group_name_H-M   'P 1'
#
loop_
_entity.id
_entity.type
_entity.pdbx_description
1 polymer ?
#
loop_
_entity_poly.entity_id
_entity_poly.type
_entity_poly.pdbx_seq_one_letter_code
_entity_poly.pdbx_strand_id
1 'polypeptide(L)'
;MKRILLIAAVIRLSVTTCQGPACADGGFLWNETRQILTLINDKRSQLARGMVPSEVGTGPLLPKAKDMFSLGWNCSLEKQAADAITWCPTLSPSDGQGYAFFQDYFYDETFDVPLRALLNSPDIPLSEASDGAIFSPPHEYQDNRYKSYANLMRSSATQIGCAWARCVYIGTYILYCITDAPDVEKGQLVYERGSGICDCSYGCDRNWWGLCKTYSPKTTTTTTTGSTTQEDDEVTETETITEFEDIDTSTTAFDNEEESTTTEEEEDTEAATTEVDTTIAVPTTALTEVPDIPYCSGGSFTESQITCKILSFINHYRFALANGMQQNGRCSSDRRTVCRSLPEARDMNKLRWSCDLERIARAAITNCSSDAPNTGHGYVFLSSYDRHHNIPITSMLHKHHSAINHHSFSSVYGGVTYLDADRKLKGYANLMRSTATEIGCARQVCHNPGQPSVLNLYCITNQPDLKHGDKVYEAGSGSCDCSNFRDPIGLCTVSRPIPLCVEPIFPDISGQESDTICGHGDMTDALRILILDMHNIRRAQLAGGQLRYHGRMLPTASNMNRLIWSCALEQQARDYIATCPKRAHRKPSCLNPAENFYRGTITSDLFTFEDMVKKAIREWWDVYQYHPNPDSSAIFTDSLVGTPVESYTRMAWAQTREIGCSIARCGDEYVQSCRYQPEGNIVNNPMYNIGTVCSECYTFGAGSCGSGGLCG
;
A
#
# COMPACT_ATOMS: atom_id res chain seq x y z
N MET A 1 -53.02 -5.47 -15.14
CA MET A 1 -51.73 -5.73 -15.81
C MET A 1 -50.89 -4.47 -15.79
N LYS A 2 -49.74 -4.45 -15.11
CA LYS A 2 -48.61 -3.53 -15.32
C LYS A 2 -47.40 -4.18 -14.66
N ARG A 3 -46.33 -4.46 -15.42
CA ARG A 3 -45.09 -5.02 -14.89
C ARG A 3 -44.31 -3.91 -14.19
N ILE A 4 -43.90 -4.12 -12.95
CA ILE A 4 -42.88 -3.31 -12.29
C ILE A 4 -41.56 -4.04 -12.51
N LEU A 5 -40.65 -3.44 -13.30
CA LEU A 5 -39.26 -3.89 -13.34
C LEU A 5 -38.53 -3.33 -12.11
N LEU A 6 -38.18 -4.20 -11.18
CA LEU A 6 -37.14 -3.92 -10.20
C LEU A 6 -35.78 -4.00 -10.90
N ILE A 7 -35.20 -2.84 -11.20
CA ILE A 7 -33.78 -2.75 -11.55
C ILE A 7 -33.01 -2.89 -10.23
N ALA A 8 -32.44 -4.07 -9.99
CA ALA A 8 -31.52 -4.28 -8.89
C ALA A 8 -30.22 -3.52 -9.17
N ALA A 9 -30.08 -2.33 -8.58
CA ALA A 9 -28.80 -1.64 -8.53
C ALA A 9 -27.85 -2.48 -7.65
N VAL A 10 -26.96 -3.25 -8.28
CA VAL A 10 -25.88 -3.96 -7.59
C VAL A 10 -24.88 -2.91 -7.10
N ILE A 11 -25.10 -2.42 -5.89
CA ILE A 11 -24.10 -1.65 -5.17
C ILE A 11 -22.91 -2.57 -4.95
N ARG A 12 -21.79 -2.31 -5.66
CA ARG A 12 -20.51 -2.99 -5.43
C ARG A 12 -19.88 -2.53 -4.10
N LEU A 13 -20.50 -2.93 -3.00
CA LEU A 13 -19.98 -2.78 -1.65
C LEU A 13 -18.97 -3.91 -1.36
N SER A 14 -17.74 -3.74 -1.86
CA SER A 14 -16.50 -4.30 -1.28
C SER A 14 -15.31 -4.06 -2.21
N VAL A 15 -14.72 -2.87 -2.13
CA VAL A 15 -13.27 -2.79 -2.39
C VAL A 15 -12.62 -3.61 -1.28
N THR A 16 -12.11 -4.80 -1.59
CA THR A 16 -11.30 -5.55 -0.62
C THR A 16 -10.06 -4.71 -0.32
N THR A 17 -10.03 -4.06 0.84
CA THR A 17 -8.91 -3.20 1.24
C THR A 17 -7.72 -4.07 1.61
N CYS A 18 -7.01 -4.56 0.59
CA CYS A 18 -5.68 -5.14 0.70
C CYS A 18 -4.73 -4.06 1.25
N GLN A 19 -4.64 -3.94 2.57
CA GLN A 19 -3.58 -3.19 3.22
C GLN A 19 -2.24 -3.87 2.88
N GLY A 20 -1.22 -3.06 2.56
CA GLY A 20 0.06 -3.52 2.04
C GLY A 20 0.92 -4.25 3.10
N PRO A 21 2.25 -4.27 2.95
CA PRO A 21 3.12 -4.74 4.04
C PRO A 21 2.82 -3.95 5.32
N ALA A 22 2.80 -4.63 6.47
CA ALA A 22 2.45 -4.01 7.75
C ALA A 22 3.43 -2.89 8.13
N CYS A 23 4.66 -3.01 7.66
CA CYS A 23 5.79 -2.12 7.88
C CYS A 23 6.50 -1.83 6.57
N ALA A 24 7.14 -0.66 6.43
CA ALA A 24 7.76 -0.24 5.17
C ALA A 24 8.89 -1.19 4.70
N ASP A 25 9.69 -1.69 5.64
CA ASP A 25 10.76 -2.67 5.44
C ASP A 25 10.29 -4.11 5.74
N GLY A 26 8.98 -4.33 5.92
CA GLY A 26 8.41 -5.55 6.46
C GLY A 26 8.29 -6.69 5.45
N GLY A 27 8.49 -7.92 5.93
CA GLY A 27 8.33 -9.15 5.16
C GLY A 27 6.91 -9.72 5.19
N PHE A 28 6.02 -9.17 6.02
CA PHE A 28 4.62 -9.59 6.16
C PHE A 28 3.61 -8.53 5.69
N LEU A 29 2.55 -9.00 5.03
CA LEU A 29 1.36 -8.21 4.73
C LEU A 29 0.54 -7.91 5.99
N TRP A 30 -0.19 -6.80 6.01
CA TRP A 30 -0.98 -6.36 7.17
C TRP A 30 -2.05 -7.38 7.62
N ASN A 31 -2.59 -8.17 6.70
CA ASN A 31 -3.48 -9.28 7.03
C ASN A 31 -2.73 -10.47 7.68
N GLU A 32 -1.51 -10.74 7.26
CA GLU A 32 -0.65 -11.80 7.81
C GLU A 32 -0.18 -11.42 9.23
N THR A 33 0.24 -10.17 9.45
CA THR A 33 0.60 -9.70 10.81
C THR A 33 -0.61 -9.69 11.74
N ARG A 34 -1.81 -9.35 11.25
CA ARG A 34 -3.04 -9.54 12.02
C ARG A 34 -3.29 -11.00 12.38
N GLN A 35 -3.11 -11.94 11.45
CA GLN A 35 -3.30 -13.38 11.76
C GLN A 35 -2.33 -13.86 12.84
N ILE A 36 -1.06 -13.47 12.76
CA ILE A 36 -0.03 -13.77 13.78
C ILE A 36 -0.42 -13.18 15.14
N LEU A 37 -0.76 -11.87 15.18
CA LEU A 37 -1.19 -11.21 16.42
C LEU A 37 -2.44 -11.85 17.02
N THR A 38 -3.44 -12.17 16.20
CA THR A 38 -4.70 -12.76 16.66
C THR A 38 -4.48 -14.10 17.33
N LEU A 39 -3.68 -14.96 16.72
CA LEU A 39 -3.32 -16.27 17.24
C LEU A 39 -2.60 -16.18 18.59
N ILE A 40 -1.54 -15.35 18.68
CA ILE A 40 -0.73 -15.26 19.90
C ILE A 40 -1.51 -14.59 21.04
N ASN A 41 -2.26 -13.52 20.75
CA ASN A 41 -3.07 -12.84 21.77
C ASN A 41 -4.25 -13.70 22.26
N ASP A 42 -4.86 -14.54 21.41
CA ASP A 42 -5.84 -15.53 21.89
C ASP A 42 -5.20 -16.52 22.88
N LYS A 43 -4.00 -17.05 22.59
CA LYS A 43 -3.30 -17.95 23.53
C LYS A 43 -2.92 -17.26 24.84
N ARG A 44 -2.39 -16.05 24.80
CA ARG A 44 -2.12 -15.22 26.00
C ARG A 44 -3.41 -15.00 26.80
N SER A 45 -4.55 -14.77 26.12
CA SER A 45 -5.86 -14.61 26.74
C SER A 45 -6.38 -15.89 27.40
N GLN A 46 -6.18 -17.06 26.78
CA GLN A 46 -6.52 -18.36 27.38
C GLN A 46 -5.69 -18.62 28.65
N LEU A 47 -4.39 -18.31 28.61
CA LEU A 47 -3.49 -18.45 29.76
C LEU A 47 -3.85 -17.48 30.90
N ALA A 48 -4.11 -16.20 30.58
CA ALA A 48 -4.53 -15.20 31.57
C ALA A 48 -5.80 -15.62 32.32
N ARG A 49 -6.78 -16.17 31.60
CA ARG A 49 -8.04 -16.70 32.16
C ARG A 49 -7.89 -18.01 32.94
N GLY A 50 -6.73 -18.68 32.86
CA GLY A 50 -6.53 -20.00 33.44
C GLY A 50 -7.34 -21.09 32.73
N MET A 51 -7.42 -21.02 31.39
CA MET A 51 -8.14 -21.99 30.55
C MET A 51 -7.22 -23.04 29.91
N VAL A 52 -5.90 -22.95 30.14
CA VAL A 52 -4.90 -23.89 29.60
C VAL A 52 -4.64 -25.00 30.63
N PRO A 53 -4.77 -26.29 30.28
CA PRO A 53 -4.44 -27.40 31.18
C PRO A 53 -2.92 -27.56 31.34
N SER A 54 -2.48 -28.09 32.49
CA SER A 54 -1.07 -28.43 32.73
C SER A 54 -0.65 -29.79 32.17
N GLU A 55 -1.60 -30.65 31.76
CA GLU A 55 -1.35 -31.93 31.07
C GLU A 55 -2.41 -32.20 29.98
N VAL A 56 -2.03 -32.76 28.81
CA VAL A 56 -2.90 -32.91 27.61
C VAL A 56 -4.22 -33.61 27.95
N GLY A 57 -5.30 -32.85 28.09
CA GLY A 57 -6.63 -33.39 28.36
C GLY A 57 -6.83 -34.03 29.75
N THR A 58 -5.82 -34.03 30.63
CA THR A 58 -5.88 -34.70 31.95
C THR A 58 -5.41 -33.85 33.13
N GLY A 59 -4.67 -32.75 32.90
CA GLY A 59 -4.04 -31.99 33.97
C GLY A 59 -4.90 -30.86 34.55
N PRO A 60 -4.63 -30.43 35.80
CA PRO A 60 -5.25 -29.24 36.37
C PRO A 60 -4.98 -28.00 35.52
N LEU A 61 -5.90 -27.04 35.50
CA LEU A 61 -5.71 -25.80 34.75
C LEU A 61 -4.56 -24.97 35.35
N LEU A 62 -3.68 -24.48 34.47
CA LEU A 62 -2.63 -23.53 34.82
C LEU A 62 -3.28 -22.30 35.48
N PRO A 63 -2.67 -21.75 36.55
CA PRO A 63 -3.28 -20.65 37.25
C PRO A 63 -3.29 -19.40 36.38
N LYS A 64 -4.33 -18.62 36.61
CA LYS A 64 -4.61 -17.32 36.05
C LYS A 64 -3.43 -16.35 36.19
N ALA A 65 -3.23 -15.51 35.18
CA ALA A 65 -2.13 -14.54 35.14
C ALA A 65 -2.57 -13.14 35.62
N LYS A 66 -1.60 -12.39 36.14
CA LYS A 66 -1.61 -10.95 36.37
C LYS A 66 -0.72 -10.23 35.35
N ASP A 67 -1.10 -9.01 34.98
CA ASP A 67 -0.37 -8.12 34.06
C ASP A 67 0.03 -8.77 32.71
N MET A 68 -0.81 -9.65 32.16
CA MET A 68 -0.61 -10.26 30.84
C MET A 68 -1.05 -9.28 29.74
N PHE A 69 -0.10 -8.57 29.11
CA PHE A 69 -0.43 -7.57 28.08
C PHE A 69 -0.81 -8.18 26.72
N SER A 70 -1.63 -7.48 25.93
CA SER A 70 -1.79 -7.76 24.51
C SER A 70 -0.55 -7.30 23.72
N LEU A 71 -0.13 -8.11 22.75
CA LEU A 71 0.98 -7.76 21.85
C LEU A 71 0.49 -6.87 20.71
N GLY A 72 1.22 -5.77 20.46
CA GLY A 72 1.13 -4.97 19.24
C GLY A 72 2.25 -5.29 18.25
N TRP A 73 2.04 -5.06 16.95
CA TRP A 73 3.09 -5.23 15.94
C TRP A 73 4.07 -4.04 15.95
N ASN A 74 5.38 -4.31 15.94
CA ASN A 74 6.43 -3.30 15.89
C ASN A 74 7.37 -3.51 14.69
N CYS A 75 7.49 -2.48 13.85
CA CYS A 75 8.29 -2.53 12.62
C CYS A 75 9.81 -2.62 12.85
N SER A 76 10.32 -2.06 13.95
CA SER A 76 11.73 -2.17 14.32
C SER A 76 12.08 -3.58 14.81
N LEU A 77 11.14 -4.28 15.45
CA LEU A 77 11.30 -5.70 15.81
C LEU A 77 11.18 -6.61 14.58
N GLU A 78 10.25 -6.33 13.66
CA GLU A 78 10.13 -7.07 12.39
C GLU A 78 11.42 -6.96 11.55
N LYS A 79 11.99 -5.76 11.46
CA LYS A 79 13.26 -5.54 10.77
C LYS A 79 14.43 -6.30 11.43
N GLN A 80 14.56 -6.21 12.75
CA GLN A 80 15.56 -7.00 13.49
C GLN A 80 15.39 -8.51 13.26
N ALA A 81 14.15 -9.01 13.25
CA ALA A 81 13.87 -10.40 12.96
C ALA A 81 14.31 -10.80 11.54
N ALA A 82 14.10 -9.95 10.55
CA ALA A 82 14.49 -10.18 9.15
C ALA A 82 16.02 -10.20 8.99
N ASP A 83 16.70 -9.20 9.57
CA ASP A 83 18.17 -9.12 9.55
C ASP A 83 18.79 -10.36 10.22
N ALA A 84 18.22 -10.80 11.36
CA ALA A 84 18.71 -11.94 12.13
C ALA A 84 18.63 -13.30 11.38
N ILE A 85 17.64 -13.51 10.51
CA ILE A 85 17.46 -14.76 9.76
C ILE A 85 17.97 -14.73 8.30
N THR A 86 18.45 -13.57 7.83
CA THR A 86 18.88 -13.35 6.43
C THR A 86 19.90 -14.39 5.93
N TRP A 87 20.73 -14.93 6.82
CA TRP A 87 21.78 -15.91 6.53
C TRP A 87 21.37 -17.39 6.72
N CYS A 88 20.09 -17.64 7.01
CA CYS A 88 19.54 -18.97 7.30
C CYS A 88 20.21 -19.71 8.48
N PRO A 89 20.03 -19.21 9.72
CA PRO A 89 20.49 -19.90 10.93
C PRO A 89 20.02 -21.36 11.05
N THR A 90 20.89 -22.21 11.60
CA THR A 90 20.52 -23.56 12.09
C THR A 90 20.30 -23.60 13.61
N LEU A 91 20.49 -22.45 14.27
CA LEU A 91 20.29 -22.21 15.70
C LEU A 91 19.69 -20.81 15.84
N SER A 92 18.87 -20.57 16.87
CA SER A 92 18.29 -19.24 17.06
C SER A 92 19.38 -18.18 17.20
N PRO A 93 19.29 -17.05 16.45
CA PRO A 93 19.89 -15.80 16.90
C PRO A 93 19.32 -15.48 18.28
N SER A 94 20.17 -15.24 19.28
CA SER A 94 19.73 -14.85 20.62
C SER A 94 20.70 -13.78 21.11
N ASP A 95 20.25 -12.53 21.00
CA ASP A 95 21.00 -11.33 21.40
C ASP A 95 20.48 -10.78 22.75
N GLY A 96 19.90 -11.65 23.59
CA GLY A 96 19.31 -11.29 24.88
C GLY A 96 17.88 -10.73 24.85
N GLN A 97 17.29 -10.54 23.65
CA GLN A 97 15.86 -10.25 23.47
C GLN A 97 15.02 -11.53 23.49
N GLY A 98 13.78 -11.43 23.97
CA GLY A 98 12.80 -12.51 23.93
C GLY A 98 12.49 -12.89 22.49
N TYR A 99 12.61 -14.17 22.17
CA TYR A 99 12.47 -14.66 20.81
C TYR A 99 11.63 -15.93 20.73
N ALA A 100 11.05 -16.16 19.56
CA ALA A 100 10.55 -17.46 19.14
C ALA A 100 11.16 -17.82 17.78
N PHE A 101 11.88 -18.94 17.73
CA PHE A 101 12.52 -19.46 16.53
C PHE A 101 11.89 -20.80 16.16
N PHE A 102 11.35 -20.89 14.96
CA PHE A 102 10.77 -22.09 14.38
C PHE A 102 11.51 -22.41 13.09
N GLN A 103 11.94 -23.67 12.95
CA GLN A 103 12.62 -24.16 11.76
C GLN A 103 12.11 -25.56 11.45
N ASP A 104 11.63 -25.76 10.22
CA ASP A 104 11.06 -27.05 9.79
C ASP A 104 11.42 -27.37 8.33
N TYR A 105 11.55 -28.65 8.00
CA TYR A 105 11.97 -29.15 6.70
C TYR A 105 10.84 -29.08 5.67
N PHE A 106 11.15 -28.63 4.45
CA PHE A 106 10.15 -28.53 3.40
C PHE A 106 9.98 -29.84 2.60
N TYR A 107 8.76 -30.38 2.61
CA TYR A 107 8.28 -31.34 1.61
C TYR A 107 7.43 -30.67 0.51
N ASP A 108 7.01 -29.40 0.69
CA ASP A 108 6.17 -28.62 -0.23
C ASP A 108 6.64 -27.14 -0.36
N GLU A 109 6.28 -26.46 -1.44
CA GLU A 109 6.90 -25.22 -1.93
C GLU A 109 6.21 -23.91 -1.46
N THR A 110 5.36 -23.94 -0.42
CA THR A 110 4.42 -22.84 -0.13
C THR A 110 4.75 -22.01 1.12
N PHE A 111 4.60 -20.68 1.04
CA PHE A 111 4.63 -19.77 2.21
C PHE A 111 3.51 -20.08 3.22
N ASP A 112 2.42 -20.67 2.74
CA ASP A 112 1.42 -21.30 3.59
C ASP A 112 2.03 -22.36 4.53
N VAL A 113 3.23 -22.92 4.31
CA VAL A 113 3.83 -23.90 5.25
C VAL A 113 4.31 -23.22 6.55
N PRO A 114 5.17 -22.19 6.58
CA PRO A 114 5.48 -21.47 7.83
C PRO A 114 4.26 -20.89 8.54
N LEU A 115 3.32 -20.31 7.78
CA LEU A 115 2.13 -19.71 8.37
C LEU A 115 1.13 -20.77 8.86
N ARG A 116 0.97 -21.91 8.19
CA ARG A 116 0.21 -23.07 8.71
C ARG A 116 0.99 -23.87 9.76
N ALA A 117 2.31 -23.80 9.82
CA ALA A 117 3.06 -24.33 10.97
C ALA A 117 2.78 -23.46 12.20
N LEU A 118 2.54 -22.16 12.03
CA LEU A 118 2.06 -21.31 13.12
C LEU A 118 0.55 -21.52 13.42
N LEU A 119 -0.31 -21.59 12.40
CA LEU A 119 -1.79 -21.61 12.54
C LEU A 119 -2.39 -23.02 12.73
N ASN A 120 -1.81 -24.05 12.11
CA ASN A 120 -2.29 -25.44 12.08
C ASN A 120 -1.34 -26.43 12.77
N SER A 121 -0.18 -25.99 13.31
CA SER A 121 0.45 -26.82 14.32
C SER A 121 -0.51 -26.91 15.50
N PRO A 122 -0.88 -28.12 15.98
CA PRO A 122 -1.50 -28.24 17.30
C PRO A 122 -0.58 -27.70 18.40
N ASP A 123 0.70 -27.46 18.06
CA ASP A 123 1.83 -27.10 18.90
C ASP A 123 2.45 -25.75 18.46
N ILE A 124 1.72 -24.64 18.63
CA ILE A 124 2.28 -23.63 19.54
C ILE A 124 2.22 -24.34 20.88
N PRO A 125 3.35 -24.77 21.49
CA PRO A 125 3.41 -25.99 22.29
C PRO A 125 2.50 -25.93 23.51
N LEU A 126 1.24 -26.26 23.29
CA LEU A 126 0.15 -26.32 24.24
C LEU A 126 -0.13 -27.77 24.59
N SER A 127 0.09 -28.71 23.66
CA SER A 127 0.27 -30.11 24.03
C SER A 127 1.49 -30.26 24.95
N GLU A 128 2.64 -29.65 24.64
CA GLU A 128 3.83 -29.78 25.47
C GLU A 128 3.89 -28.82 26.67
N ALA A 129 3.16 -27.68 26.65
CA ALA A 129 2.89 -26.91 27.88
C ALA A 129 1.96 -27.65 28.82
N SER A 130 1.10 -28.48 28.24
CA SER A 130 0.33 -29.47 28.95
C SER A 130 1.12 -30.80 29.08
N ASP A 131 2.32 -30.71 29.67
CA ASP A 131 3.14 -31.86 30.11
C ASP A 131 3.79 -31.62 31.49
N GLY A 132 3.34 -30.60 32.24
CA GLY A 132 3.85 -30.18 33.56
C GLY A 132 5.30 -29.65 33.60
N ALA A 133 6.12 -29.99 32.61
CA ALA A 133 7.57 -29.79 32.60
C ALA A 133 8.01 -28.34 32.32
N ILE A 134 7.20 -27.54 31.62
CA ILE A 134 7.53 -26.13 31.32
C ILE A 134 7.51 -25.27 32.59
N PHE A 135 6.48 -25.48 33.41
CA PHE A 135 6.05 -24.60 34.49
C PHE A 135 6.06 -25.33 35.84
N SER A 136 7.25 -25.63 36.36
CA SER A 136 7.35 -26.12 37.75
C SER A 136 6.89 -25.04 38.74
N PRO A 137 6.24 -25.39 39.86
CA PRO A 137 5.54 -24.39 40.66
C PRO A 137 6.45 -23.32 41.27
N PRO A 138 6.10 -22.02 41.20
CA PRO A 138 4.93 -21.45 40.53
C PRO A 138 5.29 -20.77 39.20
N HIS A 139 5.39 -21.54 38.11
CA HIS A 139 5.47 -21.07 36.71
C HIS A 139 6.80 -20.41 36.32
N GLU A 140 7.86 -20.84 37.00
CA GLU A 140 9.21 -20.64 36.54
C GLU A 140 9.45 -21.46 35.27
N TYR A 141 10.10 -20.86 34.29
CA TYR A 141 10.54 -21.53 33.07
C TYR A 141 11.73 -22.47 33.36
N GLN A 142 11.60 -23.77 33.02
CA GLN A 142 12.58 -24.80 33.42
C GLN A 142 13.36 -25.48 32.30
N ASP A 143 12.89 -25.45 31.05
CA ASP A 143 13.44 -26.30 29.97
C ASP A 143 13.58 -25.55 28.63
N ASN A 144 14.79 -25.60 28.07
CA ASN A 144 15.21 -24.94 26.84
C ASN A 144 14.47 -25.39 25.57
N ARG A 145 13.77 -26.54 25.60
CA ARG A 145 12.85 -26.94 24.51
C ARG A 145 11.71 -25.94 24.33
N TYR A 146 11.31 -25.24 25.39
CA TYR A 146 10.11 -24.41 25.42
C TYR A 146 10.36 -22.91 25.39
N LYS A 147 11.61 -22.50 25.15
CA LYS A 147 12.06 -21.11 25.23
C LYS A 147 11.24 -20.17 24.35
N SER A 148 10.99 -20.58 23.10
CA SER A 148 10.14 -19.87 22.14
C SER A 148 8.73 -19.60 22.67
N TYR A 149 8.12 -20.56 23.37
CA TYR A 149 6.78 -20.40 23.93
C TYR A 149 6.77 -19.52 25.17
N ALA A 150 7.71 -19.74 26.09
CA ALA A 150 7.84 -18.94 27.31
C ALA A 150 8.10 -17.45 26.99
N ASN A 151 8.89 -17.14 25.96
CA ASN A 151 9.07 -15.77 25.47
C ASN A 151 7.78 -15.15 24.89
N LEU A 152 7.00 -15.90 24.10
CA LEU A 152 5.72 -15.42 23.54
C LEU A 152 4.61 -15.27 24.60
N MET A 153 4.66 -16.05 25.66
CA MET A 153 3.71 -16.01 26.78
C MET A 153 4.19 -15.15 27.95
N ARG A 154 5.36 -14.51 27.85
CA ARG A 154 5.92 -13.65 28.90
C ARG A 154 4.99 -12.47 29.17
N SER A 155 4.51 -12.31 30.40
CA SER A 155 3.48 -11.31 30.71
C SER A 155 3.92 -9.90 30.34
N SER A 156 5.17 -9.56 30.63
CA SER A 156 5.81 -8.26 30.35
C SER A 156 6.10 -7.95 28.89
N ALA A 157 5.91 -8.89 27.95
CA ALA A 157 6.00 -8.58 26.51
C ALA A 157 4.77 -7.79 26.07
N THR A 158 4.98 -6.66 25.37
CA THR A 158 3.93 -5.76 24.88
C THR A 158 3.97 -5.54 23.37
N GLN A 159 5.09 -5.87 22.73
CA GLN A 159 5.30 -5.70 21.30
C GLN A 159 6.00 -6.93 20.70
N ILE A 160 5.71 -7.19 19.43
CA ILE A 160 6.29 -8.28 18.65
C ILE A 160 6.56 -7.83 17.23
N GLY A 161 7.61 -8.36 16.62
CA GLY A 161 7.79 -8.33 15.17
C GLY A 161 8.41 -9.64 14.70
N CYS A 162 7.96 -10.15 13.56
CA CYS A 162 8.45 -11.40 13.02
C CYS A 162 8.96 -11.22 11.59
N ALA A 163 9.83 -12.13 11.17
CA ALA A 163 10.22 -12.33 9.79
C ALA A 163 10.26 -13.83 9.47
N TRP A 164 10.22 -14.17 8.18
CA TRP A 164 10.36 -15.55 7.71
C TRP A 164 11.35 -15.62 6.54
N ALA A 165 11.98 -16.78 6.37
CA ALA A 165 12.93 -17.04 5.29
C ALA A 165 12.81 -18.48 4.77
N ARG A 166 13.08 -18.69 3.47
CA ARG A 166 13.24 -20.03 2.89
C ARG A 166 14.72 -20.38 2.72
N CYS A 167 15.15 -21.41 3.42
CA CYS A 167 16.55 -21.78 3.57
C CYS A 167 16.90 -22.99 2.70
N VAL A 168 16.99 -22.72 1.39
CA VAL A 168 17.15 -23.71 0.31
C VAL A 168 18.34 -24.65 0.53
N TYR A 169 19.46 -24.16 1.07
CA TYR A 169 20.69 -24.95 1.28
C TYR A 169 20.57 -26.02 2.37
N ILE A 170 19.69 -25.81 3.36
CA ILE A 170 19.49 -26.71 4.51
C ILE A 170 18.14 -27.43 4.45
N GLY A 171 17.33 -27.17 3.43
CA GLY A 171 16.05 -27.85 3.23
C GLY A 171 14.92 -27.36 4.15
N THR A 172 15.06 -26.20 4.81
CA THR A 172 14.08 -25.72 5.80
C THR A 172 13.43 -24.39 5.44
N TYR A 173 12.31 -24.08 6.08
CA TYR A 173 11.88 -22.71 6.34
C TYR A 173 12.35 -22.25 7.72
N ILE A 174 12.42 -20.94 7.93
CA ILE A 174 12.58 -20.32 9.25
C ILE A 174 11.44 -19.31 9.43
N LEU A 175 10.80 -19.32 10.60
CA LEU A 175 9.97 -18.24 11.11
C LEU A 175 10.57 -17.79 12.44
N TYR A 176 10.87 -16.50 12.55
CA TYR A 176 11.52 -15.94 13.73
C TYR A 176 10.77 -14.68 14.17
N CYS A 177 10.40 -14.64 15.44
CA CYS A 177 9.75 -13.51 16.07
C CYS A 177 10.60 -13.00 17.23
N ILE A 178 10.67 -11.68 17.41
CA ILE A 178 11.30 -11.01 18.54
C ILE A 178 10.22 -10.23 19.29
N THR A 179 10.28 -10.24 20.62
CA THR A 179 9.47 -9.39 21.50
C THR A 179 10.31 -8.30 22.17
N ASP A 180 9.64 -7.27 22.68
CA ASP A 180 10.26 -6.17 23.44
C ASP A 180 10.71 -6.55 24.86
N ALA A 181 10.30 -7.71 25.36
CA ALA A 181 10.78 -8.25 26.62
C ALA A 181 12.17 -8.91 26.46
N PRO A 182 13.00 -8.97 27.52
CA PRO A 182 14.24 -9.73 27.49
C PRO A 182 13.98 -11.24 27.31
N ASP A 183 15.03 -11.96 26.95
CA ASP A 183 15.00 -13.42 26.82
C ASP A 183 14.75 -14.09 28.19
N VAL A 184 14.00 -15.19 28.22
CA VAL A 184 13.67 -15.88 29.46
C VAL A 184 14.80 -16.83 29.89
N GLU A 185 15.24 -16.67 31.13
CA GLU A 185 16.27 -17.52 31.74
C GLU A 185 15.64 -18.57 32.67
N LYS A 186 16.33 -19.70 32.84
CA LYS A 186 15.85 -20.79 33.69
C LYS A 186 15.66 -20.33 35.14
N GLY A 187 14.49 -20.60 35.70
CA GLY A 187 14.08 -20.13 37.03
C GLY A 187 13.37 -18.76 37.04
N GLN A 188 13.30 -18.05 35.90
CA GLN A 188 12.49 -16.83 35.81
C GLN A 188 11.01 -17.16 35.63
N LEU A 189 10.15 -16.38 36.30
CA LEU A 189 8.70 -16.42 36.09
C LEU A 189 8.34 -15.96 34.67
N VAL A 190 7.47 -16.70 34.00
CA VAL A 190 6.87 -16.28 32.73
C VAL A 190 5.73 -15.27 32.96
N TYR A 191 4.97 -15.45 34.05
CA TYR A 191 3.93 -14.53 34.49
C TYR A 191 3.66 -14.67 36.00
N GLU A 192 3.12 -13.62 36.63
CA GLU A 192 2.66 -13.65 38.03
C GLU A 192 1.26 -14.24 38.16
N ARG A 193 0.97 -14.94 39.25
CA ARG A 193 -0.39 -15.44 39.53
C ARG A 193 -1.34 -14.29 39.86
N GLY A 194 -2.50 -14.26 39.20
CA GLY A 194 -3.56 -13.28 39.41
C GLY A 194 -4.96 -13.88 39.53
N SER A 195 -5.96 -13.01 39.50
CA SER A 195 -7.40 -13.28 39.42
C SER A 195 -7.91 -13.52 37.99
N GLY A 196 -7.11 -13.17 36.97
CA GLY A 196 -7.20 -13.57 35.56
C GLY A 196 -8.38 -13.06 34.74
N ILE A 197 -9.18 -12.14 35.27
CA ILE A 197 -10.09 -11.33 34.46
C ILE A 197 -9.64 -9.89 34.64
N CYS A 198 -8.79 -9.42 33.73
CA CYS A 198 -8.23 -8.07 33.77
C CYS A 198 -7.56 -7.73 35.12
N ASP A 199 -6.71 -8.62 35.60
CA ASP A 199 -5.82 -8.34 36.73
C ASP A 199 -4.65 -7.50 36.21
N CYS A 200 -4.92 -6.21 35.99
CA CYS A 200 -4.13 -5.32 35.15
C CYS A 200 -3.88 -3.98 35.85
N SER A 201 -2.61 -3.69 36.13
CA SER A 201 -2.16 -2.45 36.78
C SER A 201 -2.55 -1.18 36.01
N TYR A 202 -2.80 -1.30 34.69
CA TYR A 202 -3.14 -0.18 33.78
C TYR A 202 -4.44 -0.39 32.97
N GLY A 203 -5.28 -1.35 33.40
CA GLY A 203 -6.60 -1.61 32.80
C GLY A 203 -6.62 -2.54 31.59
N CYS A 204 -7.84 -2.92 31.20
CA CYS A 204 -8.10 -4.00 30.23
C CYS A 204 -7.98 -3.54 28.78
N ASP A 205 -7.50 -4.43 27.91
CA ASP A 205 -7.74 -4.32 26.47
C ASP A 205 -9.20 -4.72 26.17
N ARG A 206 -9.92 -3.89 25.41
CA ARG A 206 -11.31 -4.16 24.98
C ARG A 206 -11.39 -5.08 23.78
N ASN A 207 -10.29 -5.26 23.04
CA ASN A 207 -10.21 -6.14 21.86
C ASN A 207 -9.78 -7.57 22.23
N TRP A 208 -9.12 -7.75 23.37
CA TRP A 208 -8.54 -9.02 23.81
C TRP A 208 -8.98 -9.35 25.23
N TRP A 209 -10.01 -10.21 25.35
CA TRP A 209 -10.62 -10.52 26.64
C TRP A 209 -9.60 -11.05 27.66
N GLY A 210 -9.53 -10.43 28.83
CA GLY A 210 -8.63 -10.85 29.91
C GLY A 210 -7.18 -10.40 29.75
N LEU A 211 -6.82 -9.68 28.69
CA LEU A 211 -5.50 -9.07 28.54
C LEU A 211 -5.47 -7.61 28.99
N CYS A 212 -4.28 -7.16 29.37
CA CYS A 212 -3.98 -5.80 29.79
C CYS A 212 -3.58 -4.92 28.62
N LYS A 213 -3.92 -3.63 28.68
CA LYS A 213 -3.56 -2.66 27.65
C LYS A 213 -2.16 -2.09 27.89
N THR A 214 -1.36 -1.99 26.83
CA THR A 214 -0.03 -1.37 26.83
C THR A 214 -0.09 0.14 27.17
N TYR A 215 0.78 0.63 28.06
CA TYR A 215 0.87 2.05 28.38
C TYR A 215 1.53 2.82 27.22
N SER A 216 0.81 3.77 26.62
CA SER A 216 1.41 4.83 25.80
C SER A 216 1.54 6.09 26.65
N PRO A 217 2.76 6.53 27.01
CA PRO A 217 2.94 7.88 27.51
C PRO A 217 2.47 8.84 26.43
N LYS A 218 1.58 9.79 26.76
CA LYS A 218 1.33 10.93 25.87
C LYS A 218 2.66 11.65 25.69
N THR A 219 3.10 11.79 24.44
CA THR A 219 4.26 12.64 24.11
C THR A 219 3.89 14.09 24.39
N THR A 220 4.15 14.55 25.61
CA THR A 220 4.08 15.97 25.94
C THR A 220 5.19 16.67 25.16
N THR A 221 4.82 17.45 24.15
CA THR A 221 5.74 18.25 23.36
C THR A 221 6.30 19.37 24.23
N THR A 222 7.35 19.09 25.00
CA THR A 222 8.07 20.09 25.77
C THR A 222 8.91 20.93 24.81
N THR A 223 8.38 22.09 24.43
CA THR A 223 9.08 23.10 23.63
C THR A 223 10.35 23.55 24.35
N THR A 224 11.51 23.04 23.97
CA THR A 224 12.81 23.52 24.47
C THR A 224 13.19 24.82 23.79
N THR A 225 12.69 25.94 24.33
CA THR A 225 13.23 27.26 24.00
C THR A 225 14.64 27.36 24.58
N GLY A 226 15.65 27.52 23.73
CA GLY A 226 17.04 27.63 24.18
C GLY A 226 17.32 28.97 24.86
N SER A 227 17.93 28.92 26.04
CA SER A 227 18.69 30.02 26.62
C SER A 227 19.93 29.47 27.33
N THR A 228 21.10 30.02 27.00
CA THR A 228 22.34 29.95 27.79
C THR A 228 22.10 30.49 29.21
N THR A 229 22.72 29.99 30.29
CA THR A 229 24.16 30.08 30.62
C THR A 229 24.61 29.16 31.78
N GLN A 230 25.88 28.74 31.73
CA GLN A 230 26.87 28.46 32.81
C GLN A 230 26.48 28.08 34.27
N GLU A 231 27.11 26.98 34.69
CA GLU A 231 27.91 26.76 35.93
C GLU A 231 27.30 26.69 37.35
N ASP A 232 27.86 25.69 38.07
CA ASP A 232 28.14 25.54 39.51
C ASP A 232 27.16 24.87 40.52
N ASP A 233 27.80 23.95 41.25
CA ASP A 233 27.66 23.45 42.63
C ASP A 233 26.46 22.62 43.16
N GLU A 234 26.79 21.34 43.42
CA GLU A 234 26.71 20.61 44.70
C GLU A 234 25.73 21.09 45.80
N VAL A 235 24.84 20.18 46.26
CA VAL A 235 24.75 19.67 47.66
C VAL A 235 23.47 18.82 47.85
N THR A 236 23.57 17.82 48.72
CA THR A 236 22.53 16.89 49.19
C THR A 236 21.43 17.55 50.05
N GLU A 237 20.19 17.05 50.01
CA GLU A 237 19.58 16.31 51.15
C GLU A 237 18.16 15.75 50.86
N THR A 238 17.64 15.02 51.84
CA THR A 238 16.54 14.05 51.82
C THR A 238 15.19 14.58 52.35
N GLU A 239 14.12 13.76 52.16
CA GLU A 239 12.83 13.82 52.89
C GLU A 239 11.90 15.03 52.58
N THR A 240 10.58 15.00 52.79
CA THR A 240 9.61 13.94 53.20
C THR A 240 8.24 14.18 52.53
N ILE A 241 7.32 13.22 52.66
CA ILE A 241 5.89 13.36 52.29
C ILE A 241 5.13 14.12 53.38
N THR A 242 4.27 15.06 53.01
CA THR A 242 3.09 15.46 53.80
C THR A 242 1.86 15.67 52.92
N GLU A 243 0.73 15.12 53.37
CA GLU A 243 -0.60 15.39 52.82
C GLU A 243 -1.08 16.80 53.19
N PHE A 244 -2.00 17.33 52.42
CA PHE A 244 -3.02 18.26 52.92
C PHE A 244 -4.35 18.01 52.19
N GLU A 245 -5.38 17.71 52.97
CA GLU A 245 -6.79 17.92 52.63
C GLU A 245 -7.03 19.46 52.47
N ASP A 246 -8.13 20.03 51.97
CA ASP A 246 -9.53 19.60 52.07
C ASP A 246 -10.45 20.54 51.19
N ILE A 247 -11.78 20.36 51.29
CA ILE A 247 -12.88 21.29 50.91
C ILE A 247 -13.33 21.35 49.42
N ASP A 248 -14.08 20.33 49.02
CA ASP A 248 -15.56 20.31 48.87
C ASP A 248 -16.39 21.53 48.34
N THR A 249 -17.55 21.16 47.77
CA THR A 249 -18.78 21.92 47.44
C THR A 249 -18.84 22.84 46.21
N SER A 250 -19.97 22.96 45.49
CA SER A 250 -21.08 22.01 45.19
C SER A 250 -22.01 22.60 44.10
N THR A 251 -22.74 21.72 43.39
CA THR A 251 -24.13 21.89 42.84
C THR A 251 -24.56 23.22 42.19
N THR A 252 -25.20 23.21 41.01
CA THR A 252 -26.67 22.98 40.80
C THR A 252 -26.96 23.15 39.29
N ALA A 253 -28.08 22.75 38.67
CA ALA A 253 -29.18 21.78 38.84
C ALA A 253 -29.93 21.73 37.47
N PHE A 254 -30.42 20.59 36.93
CA PHE A 254 -31.83 20.09 37.00
C PHE A 254 -32.92 21.17 36.76
N ASP A 255 -33.94 20.97 35.91
CA ASP A 255 -35.02 19.94 35.89
C ASP A 255 -35.56 19.68 34.43
N ASN A 256 -35.98 18.47 33.99
CA ASN A 256 -37.28 17.73 34.13
C ASN A 256 -38.49 18.39 33.40
N GLU A 257 -39.54 17.73 32.87
CA GLU A 257 -39.99 16.32 32.66
C GLU A 257 -41.04 16.29 31.50
N GLU A 258 -41.47 15.14 30.93
CA GLU A 258 -42.80 14.47 31.05
C GLU A 258 -43.04 13.60 29.76
N GLU A 259 -43.89 12.56 29.61
CA GLU A 259 -44.57 11.58 30.49
C GLU A 259 -45.24 10.46 29.61
N SER A 260 -45.94 9.49 30.23
CA SER A 260 -46.91 8.48 29.71
C SER A 260 -46.39 7.05 29.45
N THR A 261 -46.58 6.04 30.32
CA THR A 261 -47.79 5.28 30.79
C THR A 261 -48.37 4.33 29.70
N THR A 262 -48.82 3.09 29.97
CA THR A 262 -49.73 2.58 31.04
C THR A 262 -49.62 1.05 31.36
N THR A 263 -49.91 0.68 32.63
CA THR A 263 -50.68 -0.52 33.14
C THR A 263 -50.25 -1.97 32.82
N GLU A 264 -49.81 -2.80 33.79
CA GLU A 264 -50.57 -3.73 34.70
C GLU A 264 -50.29 -5.22 34.30
N GLU A 265 -50.39 -6.29 35.10
CA GLU A 265 -50.82 -6.56 36.50
C GLU A 265 -49.99 -7.75 37.11
N GLU A 266 -50.29 -8.25 38.33
CA GLU A 266 -49.57 -9.33 39.09
C GLU A 266 -50.10 -10.77 38.82
N GLU A 267 -49.24 -11.81 38.72
CA GLU A 267 -48.93 -12.88 39.72
C GLU A 267 -50.08 -13.87 40.09
N ASP A 268 -49.96 -15.18 39.76
CA ASP A 268 -50.09 -16.30 40.75
C ASP A 268 -49.94 -17.76 40.21
N THR A 269 -49.20 -18.58 40.97
CA THR A 269 -49.31 -20.05 41.23
C THR A 269 -49.05 -21.21 40.23
N GLU A 270 -48.32 -22.20 40.78
CA GLU A 270 -48.33 -23.69 40.65
C GLU A 270 -47.93 -24.46 39.35
N ALA A 271 -46.67 -24.93 39.39
CA ALA A 271 -46.16 -26.29 39.14
C ALA A 271 -46.93 -27.31 38.25
N ALA A 272 -46.29 -27.69 37.14
CA ALA A 272 -46.32 -29.07 36.62
C ALA A 272 -44.98 -29.45 35.95
N THR A 273 -44.48 -30.65 36.23
CA THR A 273 -43.16 -31.13 35.73
C THR A 273 -43.21 -31.65 34.30
N THR A 274 -42.34 -31.13 33.43
CA THR A 274 -41.87 -31.82 32.21
C THR A 274 -40.41 -31.47 31.95
N GLU A 275 -39.56 -32.50 31.82
CA GLU A 275 -38.16 -32.34 31.41
C GLU A 275 -38.09 -31.92 29.93
N VAL A 276 -37.33 -30.87 29.63
CA VAL A 276 -36.99 -30.51 28.25
C VAL A 276 -35.49 -30.31 28.14
N ASP A 277 -34.84 -31.27 27.49
CA ASP A 277 -33.49 -31.16 26.95
C ASP A 277 -33.41 -29.89 26.07
N THR A 278 -32.61 -28.93 26.51
CA THR A 278 -32.31 -27.70 25.76
C THR A 278 -30.85 -27.67 25.36
N THR A 279 -30.47 -28.68 24.58
CA THR A 279 -29.39 -28.57 23.60
C THR A 279 -29.70 -27.44 22.60
N ILE A 280 -29.39 -26.20 22.99
CA ILE A 280 -29.38 -25.05 22.09
C ILE A 280 -28.21 -25.24 21.13
N ALA A 281 -28.45 -25.96 20.05
CA ALA A 281 -27.61 -25.96 18.87
C ALA A 281 -27.62 -24.54 18.31
N VAL A 282 -26.55 -23.77 18.62
CA VAL A 282 -26.28 -22.50 17.95
C VAL A 282 -26.25 -22.81 16.45
N PRO A 283 -27.15 -22.24 15.63
CA PRO A 283 -27.16 -22.53 14.21
C PRO A 283 -25.86 -22.02 13.64
N THR A 284 -24.98 -22.95 13.26
CA THR A 284 -23.76 -22.64 12.54
C THR A 284 -24.21 -22.11 11.19
N THR A 285 -24.29 -20.79 11.06
CA THR A 285 -24.44 -20.13 9.77
C THR A 285 -23.20 -20.44 8.97
N ALA A 286 -23.25 -21.54 8.22
CA ALA A 286 -22.27 -21.86 7.21
C ALA A 286 -22.11 -20.61 6.34
N LEU A 287 -20.92 -20.02 6.38
CA LEU A 287 -20.57 -18.92 5.50
C LEU A 287 -20.79 -19.43 4.08
N THR A 288 -21.81 -18.90 3.42
CA THR A 288 -22.07 -19.22 2.02
C THR A 288 -20.93 -18.64 1.23
N GLU A 289 -19.98 -19.51 0.83
CA GLU A 289 -18.82 -19.11 0.04
C GLU A 289 -19.32 -18.38 -1.21
N VAL A 290 -18.95 -17.09 -1.32
CA VAL A 290 -19.21 -16.32 -2.52
C VAL A 290 -18.45 -17.02 -3.66
N PRO A 291 -19.10 -17.37 -4.78
CA PRO A 291 -18.41 -18.07 -5.86
C PRO A 291 -17.20 -17.26 -6.33
N ASP A 292 -16.08 -17.94 -6.53
CA ASP A 292 -14.80 -17.40 -7.00
C ASP A 292 -14.93 -16.91 -8.46
N ILE A 293 -15.60 -15.78 -8.67
CA ILE A 293 -15.82 -15.18 -10.00
C ILE A 293 -14.50 -14.55 -10.47
N PRO A 294 -13.96 -14.94 -11.63
CA PRO A 294 -12.77 -14.30 -12.19
C PRO A 294 -13.01 -12.81 -12.49
N TYR A 295 -12.01 -11.98 -12.22
CA TYR A 295 -12.10 -10.53 -12.40
C TYR A 295 -12.28 -10.14 -13.88
N CYS A 296 -11.48 -10.73 -14.76
CA CYS A 296 -11.60 -10.60 -16.20
C CYS A 296 -12.47 -11.73 -16.79
N SER A 297 -13.14 -11.48 -17.91
CA SER A 297 -14.01 -12.48 -18.55
C SER A 297 -13.23 -13.74 -18.99
N GLY A 298 -13.66 -14.90 -18.48
CA GLY A 298 -12.96 -16.19 -18.62
C GLY A 298 -11.58 -16.22 -17.94
N GLY A 299 -11.31 -15.29 -17.02
CA GLY A 299 -10.01 -15.12 -16.37
C GLY A 299 -9.62 -16.30 -15.47
N SER A 300 -8.35 -16.30 -15.08
CA SER A 300 -7.75 -17.32 -14.23
C SER A 300 -7.84 -17.02 -12.74
N PHE A 301 -8.12 -15.76 -12.38
CA PHE A 301 -7.95 -15.22 -11.03
C PHE A 301 -9.10 -14.28 -10.61
N THR A 302 -9.43 -14.30 -9.33
CA THR A 302 -10.37 -13.34 -8.72
C THR A 302 -9.69 -12.00 -8.42
N GLU A 303 -10.48 -10.95 -8.18
CA GLU A 303 -9.97 -9.61 -7.89
C GLU A 303 -9.03 -9.59 -6.66
N SER A 304 -9.36 -10.36 -5.63
CA SER A 304 -8.53 -10.54 -4.44
C SER A 304 -7.19 -11.25 -4.76
N GLN A 305 -7.20 -12.29 -5.59
CA GLN A 305 -5.98 -12.98 -6.01
C GLN A 305 -5.07 -12.05 -6.84
N ILE A 306 -5.65 -11.24 -7.73
CA ILE A 306 -4.92 -10.23 -8.52
C ILE A 306 -4.30 -9.18 -7.61
N THR A 307 -5.10 -8.53 -6.76
CA THR A 307 -4.69 -7.37 -5.96
C THR A 307 -3.79 -7.76 -4.79
N CYS A 308 -4.27 -8.63 -3.89
CA CYS A 308 -3.54 -9.03 -2.68
C CYS A 308 -2.36 -9.99 -2.97
N LYS A 309 -2.45 -10.90 -3.96
CA LYS A 309 -1.42 -11.96 -4.15
C LYS A 309 -0.43 -11.69 -5.29
N ILE A 310 -0.86 -11.16 -6.43
CA ILE A 310 0.03 -10.94 -7.59
C ILE A 310 0.59 -9.51 -7.59
N LEU A 311 -0.28 -8.50 -7.66
CA LEU A 311 0.13 -7.11 -7.77
C LEU A 311 0.84 -6.61 -6.51
N SER A 312 0.37 -6.98 -5.32
CA SER A 312 1.04 -6.63 -4.05
C SER A 312 2.48 -7.16 -4.02
N PHE A 313 2.67 -8.45 -4.30
CA PHE A 313 3.97 -9.11 -4.32
C PHE A 313 4.96 -8.44 -5.27
N ILE A 314 4.58 -8.25 -6.53
CA ILE A 314 5.51 -7.71 -7.54
C ILE A 314 5.80 -6.22 -7.27
N ASN A 315 4.78 -5.43 -6.90
CA ASN A 315 4.98 -4.01 -6.60
C ASN A 315 5.77 -3.75 -5.31
N HIS A 316 5.69 -4.63 -4.30
CA HIS A 316 6.55 -4.53 -3.13
C HIS A 316 8.04 -4.62 -3.51
N TYR A 317 8.43 -5.61 -4.33
CA TYR A 317 9.83 -5.74 -4.75
C TYR A 317 10.29 -4.64 -5.72
N ARG A 318 9.39 -4.12 -6.57
CA ARG A 318 9.67 -2.93 -7.37
C ARG A 318 9.97 -1.72 -6.47
N PHE A 319 9.23 -1.55 -5.36
CA PHE A 319 9.50 -0.52 -4.36
C PHE A 319 10.83 -0.74 -3.61
N ALA A 320 11.13 -1.97 -3.18
CA ALA A 320 12.41 -2.30 -2.55
C ALA A 320 13.60 -1.99 -3.50
N LEU A 321 13.45 -2.23 -4.80
CA LEU A 321 14.43 -1.91 -5.83
C LEU A 321 14.57 -0.39 -6.06
N ALA A 322 13.46 0.35 -6.06
CA ALA A 322 13.47 1.82 -6.13
C ALA A 322 14.24 2.47 -4.96
N ASN A 323 14.23 1.82 -3.78
CA ASN A 323 14.92 2.30 -2.57
C ASN A 323 16.28 1.60 -2.32
N GLY A 324 16.83 0.89 -3.30
CA GLY A 324 18.18 0.29 -3.19
C GLY A 324 18.30 -0.85 -2.17
N MET A 325 17.18 -1.37 -1.67
CA MET A 325 17.11 -2.41 -0.64
C MET A 325 17.39 -3.81 -1.21
N GLN A 326 17.29 -3.97 -2.54
CA GLN A 326 17.47 -5.24 -3.23
C GLN A 326 18.96 -5.61 -3.35
N GLN A 327 19.33 -6.79 -2.84
CA GLN A 327 20.67 -7.39 -3.04
C GLN A 327 20.93 -7.81 -4.50
N ASN A 328 22.20 -7.80 -4.92
CA ASN A 328 22.66 -8.23 -6.25
C ASN A 328 23.49 -9.52 -6.18
N GLY A 329 22.83 -10.68 -6.21
CA GLY A 329 23.48 -11.99 -6.04
C GLY A 329 23.64 -12.39 -4.58
N ARG A 330 24.51 -13.37 -4.34
CA ARG A 330 24.73 -13.95 -3.01
C ARG A 330 25.56 -13.02 -2.12
N CYS A 331 25.05 -12.66 -0.95
CA CYS A 331 25.88 -12.25 0.17
C CYS A 331 26.77 -13.43 0.64
N SER A 332 28.03 -13.14 0.95
CA SER A 332 28.96 -14.10 1.56
C SER A 332 28.95 -13.93 3.08
N SER A 333 29.19 -15.01 3.83
CA SER A 333 29.21 -15.03 5.30
C SER A 333 30.52 -14.50 5.92
N ASP A 334 31.54 -14.19 5.12
CA ASP A 334 32.75 -13.52 5.61
C ASP A 334 32.47 -12.04 5.87
N ARG A 335 32.71 -11.57 7.10
CA ARG A 335 32.62 -10.15 7.53
C ARG A 335 33.47 -9.19 6.68
N ARG A 336 34.38 -9.69 5.84
CA ARG A 336 35.18 -8.91 4.87
C ARG A 336 34.53 -8.73 3.50
N THR A 337 33.46 -9.47 3.19
CA THR A 337 32.80 -9.42 1.87
C THR A 337 31.55 -8.54 1.94
N VAL A 338 31.65 -7.33 1.37
CA VAL A 338 30.52 -6.39 1.33
C VAL A 338 29.40 -6.93 0.44
N CYS A 339 28.22 -7.14 1.03
CA CYS A 339 26.97 -7.34 0.30
C CYS A 339 26.74 -6.20 -0.69
N ARG A 340 26.66 -6.51 -1.99
CA ARG A 340 26.40 -5.51 -3.02
C ARG A 340 24.90 -5.42 -3.26
N SER A 341 24.28 -4.30 -2.88
CA SER A 341 22.93 -3.98 -3.36
C SER A 341 22.96 -3.60 -4.84
N LEU A 342 21.80 -3.76 -5.48
CA LEU A 342 21.49 -3.10 -6.73
C LEU A 342 21.32 -1.58 -6.48
N PRO A 343 21.67 -0.72 -7.46
CA PRO A 343 21.46 0.71 -7.32
C PRO A 343 19.97 1.05 -7.22
N GLU A 344 19.64 2.11 -6.47
CA GLU A 344 18.29 2.70 -6.42
C GLU A 344 17.75 2.94 -7.84
N ALA A 345 16.52 2.51 -8.10
CA ALA A 345 15.87 2.69 -9.39
C ALA A 345 15.04 3.98 -9.45
N ARG A 346 15.35 4.87 -10.39
CA ARG A 346 14.43 5.96 -10.74
C ARG A 346 13.27 5.46 -11.58
N ASP A 347 12.16 6.20 -11.53
CA ASP A 347 11.00 6.06 -12.43
C ASP A 347 10.41 4.64 -12.45
N MET A 348 10.46 3.96 -11.31
CA MET A 348 9.92 2.61 -11.16
C MET A 348 8.39 2.67 -11.15
N ASN A 349 7.77 2.27 -12.25
CA ASN A 349 6.31 2.27 -12.35
C ASN A 349 5.67 1.22 -11.45
N LYS A 350 4.45 1.47 -10.98
CA LYS A 350 3.59 0.48 -10.34
C LYS A 350 2.85 -0.30 -11.43
N LEU A 351 2.87 -1.63 -11.36
CA LEU A 351 2.09 -2.50 -12.23
C LEU A 351 0.61 -2.48 -11.83
N ARG A 352 -0.28 -2.27 -12.81
CA ARG A 352 -1.71 -2.55 -12.75
C ARG A 352 -2.05 -3.87 -13.48
N TRP A 353 -3.22 -4.44 -13.20
CA TRP A 353 -3.72 -5.59 -13.95
C TRP A 353 -4.25 -5.16 -15.33
N SER A 354 -4.05 -6.00 -16.34
CA SER A 354 -4.58 -5.80 -17.69
C SER A 354 -5.28 -7.06 -18.18
N CYS A 355 -6.58 -6.98 -18.40
CA CYS A 355 -7.38 -8.11 -18.89
C CYS A 355 -6.97 -8.55 -20.30
N ASP A 356 -6.41 -7.66 -21.12
CA ASP A 356 -5.89 -8.02 -22.44
C ASP A 356 -4.59 -8.81 -22.37
N LEU A 357 -3.67 -8.42 -21.47
CA LEU A 357 -2.46 -9.21 -21.20
C LEU A 357 -2.82 -10.58 -20.60
N GLU A 358 -3.80 -10.65 -19.71
CA GLU A 358 -4.32 -11.94 -19.20
C GLU A 358 -4.93 -12.79 -20.33
N ARG A 359 -5.73 -12.20 -21.22
CA ARG A 359 -6.32 -12.88 -22.39
C ARG A 359 -5.25 -13.44 -23.33
N ILE A 360 -4.18 -12.67 -23.60
CA ILE A 360 -3.03 -13.10 -24.41
C ILE A 360 -2.27 -14.23 -23.70
N ALA A 361 -1.96 -14.07 -22.42
CA ALA A 361 -1.27 -15.09 -21.63
C ALA A 361 -2.05 -16.41 -21.57
N ARG A 362 -3.38 -16.33 -21.38
CA ARG A 362 -4.30 -17.48 -21.36
C ARG A 362 -4.29 -18.24 -22.68
N ALA A 363 -4.40 -17.53 -23.80
CA ALA A 363 -4.35 -18.14 -25.13
C ALA A 363 -3.02 -18.88 -25.36
N ALA A 364 -1.90 -18.31 -24.90
CA ALA A 364 -0.55 -18.84 -25.11
C ALA A 364 -0.25 -20.16 -24.37
N ILE A 365 -0.90 -20.45 -23.24
CA ILE A 365 -0.66 -21.67 -22.45
C ILE A 365 -1.64 -22.82 -22.68
N THR A 366 -2.64 -22.63 -23.55
CA THR A 366 -3.67 -23.64 -23.89
C THR A 366 -3.11 -24.99 -24.34
N ASN A 367 -1.98 -24.98 -25.06
CA ASN A 367 -1.34 -26.19 -25.60
C ASN A 367 -0.54 -27.00 -24.57
N CYS A 368 -0.53 -26.60 -23.29
CA CYS A 368 0.10 -27.38 -22.21
C CYS A 368 1.59 -27.72 -22.41
N SER A 369 2.31 -26.86 -23.13
CA SER A 369 3.75 -26.94 -23.33
C SER A 369 4.52 -26.83 -22.01
N SER A 370 5.63 -27.55 -21.88
CA SER A 370 6.61 -27.35 -20.81
C SER A 370 7.62 -26.23 -21.13
N ASP A 371 7.68 -25.80 -22.39
CA ASP A 371 8.47 -24.66 -22.86
C ASP A 371 7.65 -23.36 -22.79
N ALA A 372 8.33 -22.26 -22.45
CA ALA A 372 7.72 -20.94 -22.35
C ALA A 372 7.16 -20.46 -23.71
N PRO A 373 5.92 -19.96 -23.77
CA PRO A 373 5.38 -19.36 -24.99
C PRO A 373 6.16 -18.09 -25.39
N ASN A 374 6.36 -17.90 -26.68
CA ASN A 374 6.87 -16.64 -27.23
C ASN A 374 5.71 -15.78 -27.74
N THR A 375 5.29 -14.80 -26.93
CA THR A 375 4.29 -13.79 -27.30
C THR A 375 4.92 -12.46 -27.70
N GLY A 376 6.25 -12.33 -27.69
CA GLY A 376 6.97 -11.07 -27.86
C GLY A 376 6.99 -10.14 -26.63
N HIS A 377 6.15 -10.42 -25.62
CA HIS A 377 6.09 -9.68 -24.37
C HIS A 377 7.13 -10.16 -23.35
N GLY A 378 7.61 -9.24 -22.49
CA GLY A 378 8.43 -9.57 -21.33
C GLY A 378 7.63 -10.41 -20.34
N TYR A 379 8.12 -11.61 -20.08
CA TYR A 379 7.35 -12.66 -19.42
C TYR A 379 8.07 -13.30 -18.22
N VAL A 380 7.24 -13.93 -17.39
CA VAL A 380 7.61 -14.97 -16.43
C VAL A 380 6.75 -16.20 -16.71
N PHE A 381 7.42 -17.34 -16.88
CA PHE A 381 6.79 -18.63 -17.14
C PHE A 381 7.21 -19.65 -16.09
N LEU A 382 6.27 -20.47 -15.64
CA LEU A 382 6.53 -21.66 -14.86
C LEU A 382 5.70 -22.82 -15.43
N SER A 383 6.35 -23.97 -15.61
CA SER A 383 5.69 -25.26 -15.72
C SER A 383 6.16 -26.14 -14.56
N SER A 384 5.23 -26.78 -13.85
CA SER A 384 5.54 -27.66 -12.71
C SER A 384 4.58 -28.84 -12.64
N TYR A 385 5.04 -29.98 -12.11
CA TYR A 385 4.19 -31.14 -11.86
C TYR A 385 3.32 -30.89 -10.64
N ASP A 386 2.03 -30.75 -10.86
CA ASP A 386 1.04 -30.50 -9.82
C ASP A 386 0.58 -31.83 -9.20
N ARG A 387 1.35 -32.31 -8.22
CA ARG A 387 1.04 -33.55 -7.48
C ARG A 387 -0.14 -33.40 -6.51
N HIS A 388 -0.53 -32.16 -6.18
CA HIS A 388 -1.43 -31.87 -5.04
C HIS A 388 -2.58 -30.89 -5.38
N HIS A 389 -2.71 -30.46 -6.64
CA HIS A 389 -3.78 -29.61 -7.18
C HIS A 389 -3.92 -28.22 -6.52
N ASN A 390 -2.86 -27.69 -5.88
CA ASN A 390 -2.98 -26.51 -5.02
C ASN A 390 -1.72 -25.62 -4.88
N ILE A 391 -0.85 -25.55 -5.89
CA ILE A 391 0.35 -24.68 -5.84
C ILE A 391 -0.08 -23.19 -5.85
N PRO A 392 0.23 -22.38 -4.81
CA PRO A 392 -0.15 -20.98 -4.75
C PRO A 392 0.65 -20.13 -5.76
N ILE A 393 -0.02 -19.12 -6.34
CA ILE A 393 0.61 -18.23 -7.32
C ILE A 393 1.80 -17.43 -6.76
N THR A 394 1.77 -17.08 -5.47
CA THR A 394 2.88 -16.41 -4.79
C THR A 394 4.16 -17.25 -4.80
N SER A 395 4.08 -18.56 -4.55
CA SER A 395 5.23 -19.47 -4.67
C SER A 395 5.83 -19.47 -6.08
N MET A 396 4.97 -19.46 -7.09
CA MET A 396 5.40 -19.48 -8.50
C MET A 396 6.12 -18.17 -8.90
N LEU A 397 5.63 -17.03 -8.43
CA LEU A 397 6.29 -15.73 -8.61
C LEU A 397 7.59 -15.64 -7.79
N HIS A 398 7.60 -16.15 -6.55
CA HIS A 398 8.77 -16.15 -5.67
C HIS A 398 9.95 -16.94 -6.24
N LYS A 399 9.72 -18.01 -7.01
CA LYS A 399 10.80 -18.74 -7.70
C LYS A 399 11.59 -17.87 -8.67
N HIS A 400 10.91 -16.97 -9.39
CA HIS A 400 11.56 -16.02 -10.31
C HIS A 400 12.11 -14.81 -9.56
N HIS A 401 11.44 -14.34 -8.51
CA HIS A 401 11.97 -13.26 -7.67
C HIS A 401 13.29 -13.64 -7.00
N SER A 402 13.31 -14.75 -6.26
CA SER A 402 14.49 -15.23 -5.50
C SER A 402 15.71 -15.62 -6.34
N ALA A 403 15.61 -15.61 -7.68
CA ALA A 403 16.75 -15.82 -8.58
C ALA A 403 17.86 -14.77 -8.37
N ILE A 404 17.48 -13.52 -8.03
CA ILE A 404 18.43 -12.43 -7.76
C ILE A 404 19.28 -12.67 -6.50
N ASN A 405 18.82 -13.49 -5.56
CA ASN A 405 19.59 -13.85 -4.35
C ASN A 405 20.63 -14.94 -4.66
N HIS A 406 20.55 -15.58 -5.83
CA HIS A 406 21.41 -16.68 -6.26
C HIS A 406 22.35 -16.30 -7.42
N HIS A 407 21.99 -15.28 -8.20
CA HIS A 407 22.69 -14.78 -9.37
C HIS A 407 22.70 -13.26 -9.36
N SER A 408 23.84 -12.65 -9.72
CA SER A 408 24.00 -11.19 -9.80
C SER A 408 23.87 -10.70 -11.24
N PHE A 409 23.34 -9.50 -11.45
CA PHE A 409 23.53 -8.75 -12.68
C PHE A 409 24.98 -8.31 -12.83
N SER A 410 25.52 -8.47 -14.04
CA SER A 410 26.90 -8.12 -14.38
C SER A 410 27.08 -6.63 -14.69
N SER A 411 26.05 -5.96 -15.19
CA SER A 411 26.08 -4.53 -15.54
C SER A 411 25.11 -3.71 -14.70
N VAL A 412 25.67 -2.99 -13.71
CA VAL A 412 24.93 -2.19 -12.71
C VAL A 412 25.33 -0.70 -12.68
N TYR A 413 26.17 -0.25 -13.62
CA TYR A 413 26.63 1.14 -13.67
C TYR A 413 25.58 2.06 -14.32
N GLY A 414 25.16 3.09 -13.60
CA GLY A 414 24.07 3.98 -14.04
C GLY A 414 22.70 3.29 -14.10
N GLY A 415 22.53 2.17 -13.39
CA GLY A 415 21.32 1.32 -13.42
C GLY A 415 21.61 -0.06 -14.01
N VAL A 416 20.61 -0.93 -14.01
CA VAL A 416 20.77 -2.33 -14.44
C VAL A 416 20.54 -2.49 -15.94
N THR A 417 21.49 -3.12 -16.61
CA THR A 417 21.44 -3.44 -18.04
C THR A 417 21.44 -4.96 -18.20
N TYR A 418 20.46 -5.51 -18.92
CA TYR A 418 20.35 -6.95 -19.13
C TYR A 418 21.37 -7.43 -20.17
N LEU A 419 22.12 -8.49 -19.83
CA LEU A 419 23.09 -9.15 -20.71
C LEU A 419 22.79 -10.65 -20.77
N ASP A 420 23.14 -11.33 -21.87
CA ASP A 420 22.87 -12.78 -22.02
C ASP A 420 23.65 -13.67 -21.02
N ALA A 421 24.72 -13.12 -20.44
CA ALA A 421 25.41 -13.71 -19.30
C ALA A 421 24.48 -13.87 -18.09
N ASP A 422 23.59 -12.89 -17.89
CA ASP A 422 22.65 -12.78 -16.78
C ASP A 422 21.31 -13.51 -17.09
N ARG A 423 21.26 -14.38 -18.12
CA ARG A 423 20.01 -14.99 -18.61
C ARG A 423 19.14 -15.71 -17.57
N LYS A 424 19.74 -16.17 -16.48
CA LYS A 424 19.00 -16.78 -15.35
C LYS A 424 18.12 -15.77 -14.59
N LEU A 425 18.39 -14.48 -14.73
CA LEU A 425 17.64 -13.37 -14.18
C LEU A 425 16.63 -12.79 -15.18
N LYS A 426 16.44 -13.37 -16.38
CA LYS A 426 15.55 -12.77 -17.39
C LYS A 426 14.10 -12.61 -16.91
N GLY A 427 13.54 -13.62 -16.23
CA GLY A 427 12.21 -13.53 -15.63
C GLY A 427 12.11 -12.44 -14.55
N TYR A 428 13.11 -12.36 -13.66
CA TYR A 428 13.24 -11.29 -12.68
C TYR A 428 13.28 -9.91 -13.35
N ALA A 429 14.14 -9.74 -14.35
CA ALA A 429 14.34 -8.50 -15.08
C ALA A 429 13.08 -8.05 -15.83
N ASN A 430 12.35 -8.98 -16.45
CA ASN A 430 11.07 -8.70 -17.11
C ASN A 430 10.02 -8.15 -16.14
N LEU A 431 9.97 -8.63 -14.88
CA LEU A 431 9.06 -8.10 -13.85
C LEU A 431 9.55 -6.80 -13.19
N MET A 432 10.87 -6.58 -13.12
CA MET A 432 11.49 -5.43 -12.45
C MET A 432 11.85 -4.29 -13.41
N ARG A 433 11.41 -4.37 -14.68
CA ARG A 433 11.65 -3.34 -15.68
C ARG A 433 10.91 -2.04 -15.32
N SER A 434 11.60 -0.93 -15.10
CA SER A 434 10.99 0.31 -14.58
C SER A 434 9.88 0.83 -15.49
N THR A 435 10.05 0.72 -16.80
CA THR A 435 9.08 1.15 -17.82
C THR A 435 7.79 0.33 -17.89
N ALA A 436 7.73 -0.88 -17.30
CA ALA A 436 6.50 -1.68 -17.31
C ALA A 436 5.42 -1.06 -16.40
N THR A 437 4.23 -0.83 -16.94
CA THR A 437 3.06 -0.28 -16.21
C THR A 437 1.94 -1.28 -16.04
N GLU A 438 1.91 -2.37 -16.83
CA GLU A 438 0.85 -3.38 -16.78
C GLU A 438 1.40 -4.79 -16.74
N ILE A 439 0.62 -5.68 -16.11
CA ILE A 439 0.82 -7.13 -16.12
C ILE A 439 -0.52 -7.85 -16.27
N GLY A 440 -0.53 -8.98 -16.96
CA GLY A 440 -1.62 -9.94 -16.91
C GLY A 440 -1.05 -11.36 -16.82
N CYS A 441 -1.67 -12.21 -16.02
CA CYS A 441 -1.27 -13.61 -15.89
C CYS A 441 -2.43 -14.54 -16.15
N ALA A 442 -2.13 -15.75 -16.62
CA ALA A 442 -3.06 -16.87 -16.70
C ALA A 442 -2.43 -18.14 -16.09
N ARG A 443 -3.29 -19.00 -15.53
CA ARG A 443 -2.95 -20.37 -15.12
C ARG A 443 -3.73 -21.38 -15.94
N GLN A 444 -3.08 -22.49 -16.27
CA GLN A 444 -3.71 -23.65 -16.91
C GLN A 444 -3.25 -24.92 -16.20
N VAL A 445 -4.20 -25.73 -15.73
CA VAL A 445 -3.94 -27.11 -15.31
C VAL A 445 -4.11 -28.01 -16.52
N CYS A 446 -3.13 -28.87 -16.74
CA CYS A 446 -2.99 -29.73 -17.89
C CYS A 446 -3.05 -31.19 -17.45
N HIS A 447 -4.13 -31.89 -17.79
CA HIS A 447 -4.34 -33.27 -17.40
C HIS A 447 -4.08 -34.22 -18.58
N ASN A 448 -3.04 -35.03 -18.48
CA ASN A 448 -2.68 -36.04 -19.47
C ASN A 448 -3.00 -37.45 -18.91
N PRO A 449 -3.80 -38.29 -19.61
CA PRO A 449 -4.13 -39.62 -19.13
C PRO A 449 -2.86 -40.46 -18.83
N GLY A 450 -2.74 -40.94 -17.59
CA GLY A 450 -1.58 -41.74 -17.15
C GLY A 450 -0.32 -40.94 -16.78
N GLN A 451 -0.39 -39.61 -16.72
CA GLN A 451 0.70 -38.75 -16.24
C GLN A 451 0.22 -37.82 -15.11
N PRO A 452 1.13 -37.35 -14.23
CA PRO A 452 0.79 -36.31 -13.26
C PRO A 452 0.34 -35.03 -13.98
N SER A 453 -0.67 -34.36 -13.42
CA SER A 453 -1.13 -33.05 -13.89
C SER A 453 0.03 -32.05 -13.92
N VAL A 454 0.06 -31.18 -14.93
CA VAL A 454 1.05 -30.11 -15.06
C VAL A 454 0.36 -28.77 -14.87
N LEU A 455 0.89 -27.91 -14.02
CA LEU A 455 0.43 -26.54 -13.83
C LEU A 455 1.36 -25.59 -14.59
N ASN A 456 0.78 -24.87 -15.56
CA ASN A 456 1.42 -23.78 -16.26
C ASN A 456 0.94 -22.45 -15.68
N LEU A 457 1.87 -21.58 -15.26
CA LEU A 457 1.63 -20.17 -14.98
C LEU A 457 2.40 -19.32 -15.99
N TYR A 458 1.72 -18.38 -16.62
CA TYR A 458 2.35 -17.43 -17.52
C TYR A 458 1.87 -16.02 -17.21
N CYS A 459 2.81 -15.15 -16.87
CA CYS A 459 2.61 -13.72 -16.64
C CYS A 459 3.37 -12.94 -17.71
N ILE A 460 2.72 -11.95 -18.33
CA ILE A 460 3.34 -11.06 -19.32
C ILE A 460 3.10 -9.60 -18.96
N THR A 461 4.05 -8.73 -19.30
CA THR A 461 3.94 -7.27 -19.12
C THR A 461 3.63 -6.57 -20.45
N ASN A 462 3.26 -5.28 -20.39
CA ASN A 462 3.10 -4.45 -21.59
C ASN A 462 4.43 -4.05 -22.26
N GLN A 463 5.58 -4.54 -21.79
CA GLN A 463 6.88 -4.29 -22.39
C GLN A 463 7.30 -5.46 -23.29
N PRO A 464 8.13 -5.22 -24.33
CA PRO A 464 8.70 -6.31 -25.12
C PRO A 464 9.69 -7.15 -24.28
N ASP A 465 9.88 -8.41 -24.69
CA ASP A 465 10.81 -9.32 -24.02
C ASP A 465 12.26 -8.83 -24.11
N LEU A 466 12.98 -8.87 -22.98
CA LEU A 466 14.32 -8.28 -22.85
C LEU A 466 15.35 -8.93 -23.78
N LYS A 467 16.11 -8.07 -24.46
CA LYS A 467 17.24 -8.40 -25.34
C LYS A 467 18.55 -7.91 -24.74
N HIS A 468 19.65 -8.47 -25.19
CA HIS A 468 21.00 -8.03 -24.82
C HIS A 468 21.16 -6.50 -24.96
N GLY A 469 21.59 -5.85 -23.89
CA GLY A 469 21.82 -4.39 -23.85
C GLY A 469 20.60 -3.57 -23.44
N ASP A 470 19.41 -4.17 -23.32
CA ASP A 470 18.23 -3.46 -22.82
C ASP A 470 18.42 -3.01 -21.37
N LYS A 471 17.99 -1.78 -21.06
CA LYS A 471 17.89 -1.32 -19.67
C LYS A 471 16.71 -2.01 -18.97
N VAL A 472 16.99 -2.58 -17.81
CA VAL A 472 15.96 -2.99 -16.85
C VAL A 472 15.43 -1.75 -16.15
N TYR A 473 16.34 -0.92 -15.64
CA TYR A 473 16.04 0.41 -15.09
C TYR A 473 17.29 1.28 -15.04
N GLU A 474 17.12 2.57 -14.76
CA GLU A 474 18.20 3.55 -14.61
C GLU A 474 18.41 3.94 -13.14
N ALA A 475 19.66 4.20 -12.76
CA ALA A 475 19.96 4.57 -11.38
C ALA A 475 19.52 6.00 -11.05
N GLY A 476 18.93 6.18 -9.87
CA GLY A 476 18.58 7.48 -9.31
C GLY A 476 17.74 7.32 -8.05
N SER A 477 17.66 8.38 -7.24
CA SER A 477 16.88 8.36 -6.00
C SER A 477 15.43 7.98 -6.29
N GLY A 478 14.88 6.99 -5.58
CA GLY A 478 13.56 6.35 -5.82
C GLY A 478 12.30 7.23 -5.82
N SER A 479 12.46 8.55 -5.79
CA SER A 479 11.46 9.52 -6.23
C SER A 479 11.08 9.29 -7.70
N CYS A 480 9.80 9.43 -8.00
CA CYS A 480 9.35 9.53 -9.38
C CYS A 480 9.80 10.86 -9.97
N ASP A 481 10.65 10.80 -11.00
CA ASP A 481 11.18 11.93 -11.76
C ASP A 481 10.41 12.02 -13.09
N CYS A 482 9.18 12.57 -13.02
CA CYS A 482 8.27 12.62 -14.18
C CYS A 482 8.83 13.39 -15.40
N SER A 483 10.02 13.99 -15.30
CA SER A 483 10.71 14.71 -16.37
C SER A 483 10.99 13.86 -17.63
N ASN A 484 11.18 12.55 -17.48
CA ASN A 484 11.62 11.66 -18.57
C ASN A 484 10.52 10.75 -19.16
N PHE A 485 9.25 10.96 -18.80
CA PHE A 485 8.17 10.01 -19.09
C PHE A 485 7.73 10.02 -20.58
N ARG A 486 8.24 9.06 -21.38
CA ARG A 486 7.99 8.90 -22.83
C ARG A 486 6.59 8.40 -23.26
N ASP A 487 5.58 8.58 -22.41
CA ASP A 487 4.17 8.36 -22.78
C ASP A 487 3.65 9.52 -23.68
N PRO A 488 2.34 9.73 -23.99
CA PRO A 488 1.81 11.04 -24.39
C PRO A 488 1.34 11.96 -23.24
N ILE A 489 0.96 11.43 -22.08
CA ILE A 489 0.28 12.17 -20.99
C ILE A 489 1.27 12.96 -20.10
N GLY A 490 2.43 12.38 -19.78
CA GLY A 490 3.48 13.06 -19.01
C GLY A 490 3.09 13.39 -17.57
N LEU A 491 2.34 12.49 -16.93
CA LEU A 491 1.93 12.59 -15.53
C LEU A 491 2.35 11.33 -14.79
N CYS A 492 2.96 11.49 -13.63
CA CYS A 492 3.26 10.39 -12.73
C CYS A 492 2.98 10.81 -11.28
N THR A 493 2.09 10.11 -10.57
CA THR A 493 1.85 10.35 -9.15
C THR A 493 2.48 9.25 -8.31
N VAL A 494 2.78 9.53 -7.04
CA VAL A 494 3.33 8.55 -6.12
C VAL A 494 2.19 7.79 -5.46
N SER A 495 2.07 6.49 -5.75
CA SER A 495 1.02 5.63 -5.18
C SER A 495 1.12 5.55 -3.65
N ARG A 496 0.00 5.36 -2.96
CA ARG A 496 -0.04 5.02 -1.53
C ARG A 496 -0.70 3.64 -1.34
N PRO A 497 -0.29 2.83 -0.35
CA PRO A 497 0.80 3.08 0.61
C PRO A 497 2.22 2.83 0.03
N ILE A 498 2.34 2.14 -1.10
CA ILE A 498 3.63 1.80 -1.73
C ILE A 498 4.03 2.93 -2.71
N PRO A 499 5.04 3.76 -2.43
CA PRO A 499 5.42 4.90 -3.26
C PRO A 499 6.18 4.44 -4.51
N LEU A 500 5.40 4.10 -5.54
CA LEU A 500 5.83 3.82 -6.90
C LEU A 500 5.11 4.74 -7.87
N CYS A 501 5.68 4.89 -9.06
CA CYS A 501 5.17 5.80 -10.07
C CYS A 501 3.91 5.21 -10.72
N VAL A 502 2.76 5.83 -10.47
CA VAL A 502 1.53 5.51 -11.18
C VAL A 502 1.27 6.59 -12.22
N GLU A 503 1.12 6.16 -13.46
CA GLU A 503 0.34 6.93 -14.42
C GLU A 503 -1.07 7.13 -13.82
N PRO A 504 -1.63 8.35 -13.82
CA PRO A 504 -3.00 8.53 -13.38
C PRO A 504 -3.93 7.76 -14.30
N ILE A 505 -4.90 7.06 -13.72
CA ILE A 505 -5.88 6.30 -14.51
C ILE A 505 -6.86 7.30 -15.13
N PHE A 506 -6.62 7.66 -16.38
CA PHE A 506 -7.64 8.22 -17.25
C PHE A 506 -8.51 7.06 -17.76
N PRO A 507 -9.84 7.26 -17.90
CA PRO A 507 -10.69 6.26 -18.56
C PRO A 507 -10.20 6.04 -19.99
N ASP A 508 -10.27 4.79 -20.47
CA ASP A 508 -10.20 4.53 -21.91
C ASP A 508 -11.46 5.10 -22.55
N ILE A 509 -11.27 6.11 -23.38
CA ILE A 509 -12.35 6.87 -24.03
C ILE A 509 -12.56 6.48 -25.49
N SER A 510 -11.87 5.43 -25.96
CA SER A 510 -11.99 4.98 -27.35
C SER A 510 -13.43 4.52 -27.66
N GLY A 511 -14.08 5.23 -28.58
CA GLY A 511 -15.48 4.99 -28.95
C GLY A 511 -16.55 5.60 -28.03
N GLN A 512 -16.19 6.46 -27.06
CA GLN A 512 -17.18 7.23 -26.29
C GLN A 512 -17.60 8.51 -27.01
N GLU A 513 -18.75 8.47 -27.68
CA GLU A 513 -19.36 9.61 -28.38
C GLU A 513 -20.38 10.40 -27.52
N SER A 514 -20.38 10.23 -26.18
CA SER A 514 -21.33 10.96 -25.34
C SER A 514 -20.98 12.45 -25.24
N ASP A 515 -21.99 13.30 -25.39
CA ASP A 515 -21.92 14.74 -25.11
C ASP A 515 -23.12 15.16 -24.24
N THR A 516 -23.04 14.78 -22.97
CA THR A 516 -24.04 15.08 -21.93
C THR A 516 -23.65 16.24 -21.03
N ILE A 517 -22.36 16.62 -21.00
CA ILE A 517 -21.86 17.70 -20.15
C ILE A 517 -22.19 19.08 -20.75
N CYS A 518 -22.04 19.27 -22.07
CA CYS A 518 -22.32 20.55 -22.73
C CYS A 518 -23.31 20.48 -23.92
N GLY A 519 -23.44 19.33 -24.61
CA GLY A 519 -24.49 19.09 -25.59
C GLY A 519 -24.37 19.90 -26.88
N HIS A 520 -23.16 20.02 -27.43
CA HIS A 520 -22.87 20.81 -28.64
C HIS A 520 -22.17 20.02 -29.78
N GLY A 521 -21.81 18.76 -29.62
CA GLY A 521 -21.47 17.80 -30.68
C GLY A 521 -20.00 17.65 -31.09
N ASP A 522 -19.15 18.67 -30.95
CA ASP A 522 -17.75 18.62 -31.44
C ASP A 522 -16.73 18.19 -30.36
N MET A 523 -17.15 18.11 -29.10
CA MET A 523 -16.35 17.69 -27.95
C MET A 523 -17.11 16.60 -27.19
N THR A 524 -16.42 15.51 -26.85
CA THR A 524 -17.00 14.41 -26.06
C THR A 524 -16.74 14.61 -24.57
N ASP A 525 -17.64 14.10 -23.73
CA ASP A 525 -17.48 14.13 -22.26
C ASP A 525 -16.16 13.50 -21.83
N ALA A 526 -15.81 12.41 -22.50
CA ALA A 526 -14.52 11.73 -22.50
C ALA A 526 -13.32 12.70 -22.59
N LEU A 527 -13.26 13.54 -23.63
CA LEU A 527 -12.17 14.51 -23.80
C LEU A 527 -12.23 15.62 -22.73
N ARG A 528 -13.42 16.06 -22.30
CA ARG A 528 -13.55 17.04 -21.21
C ARG A 528 -12.96 16.53 -19.91
N ILE A 529 -13.30 15.29 -19.53
CA ILE A 529 -12.80 14.62 -18.33
C ILE A 529 -11.27 14.46 -18.42
N LEU A 530 -10.75 13.93 -19.54
CA LEU A 530 -9.31 13.79 -19.78
C LEU A 530 -8.57 15.13 -19.60
N ILE A 531 -9.04 16.20 -20.24
CA ILE A 531 -8.44 17.53 -20.14
C ILE A 531 -8.48 18.04 -18.70
N LEU A 532 -9.64 17.95 -18.03
CA LEU A 532 -9.85 18.45 -16.68
C LEU A 532 -8.97 17.73 -15.65
N ASP A 533 -8.90 16.41 -15.73
CA ASP A 533 -8.06 15.60 -14.84
C ASP A 533 -6.58 15.82 -15.13
N MET A 534 -6.16 15.90 -16.41
CA MET A 534 -4.76 16.18 -16.75
C MET A 534 -4.27 17.54 -16.22
N HIS A 535 -5.15 18.53 -16.04
CA HIS A 535 -4.84 19.78 -15.36
C HIS A 535 -4.87 19.64 -13.82
N ASN A 536 -5.91 19.00 -13.27
CA ASN A 536 -6.06 18.87 -11.83
C ASN A 536 -4.96 18.02 -11.18
N ILE A 537 -4.52 16.95 -11.83
CA ILE A 537 -3.42 16.11 -11.34
C ILE A 537 -2.10 16.91 -11.34
N ARG A 538 -1.84 17.69 -12.38
CA ARG A 538 -0.69 18.60 -12.48
C ARG A 538 -0.67 19.63 -11.34
N ARG A 539 -1.82 20.26 -11.08
CA ARG A 539 -2.01 21.20 -9.98
C ARG A 539 -1.82 20.54 -8.61
N ALA A 540 -2.29 19.31 -8.43
CA ALA A 540 -2.12 18.54 -7.19
C ALA A 540 -0.66 18.16 -6.92
N GLN A 541 0.10 17.74 -7.95
CA GLN A 541 1.53 17.48 -7.84
C GLN A 541 2.29 18.74 -7.42
N LEU A 542 2.02 19.88 -8.07
CA LEU A 542 2.62 21.17 -7.71
C LEU A 542 2.26 21.59 -6.29
N ALA A 543 0.97 21.55 -5.93
CA ALA A 543 0.52 21.90 -4.59
C ALA A 543 1.16 21.04 -3.49
N GLY A 544 1.31 19.73 -3.76
CA GLY A 544 2.00 18.78 -2.90
C GLY A 544 3.53 18.86 -2.92
N GLY A 545 4.14 19.82 -3.64
CA GLY A 545 5.60 20.00 -3.70
C GLY A 545 6.33 18.85 -4.39
N GLN A 546 5.71 18.20 -5.39
CA GLN A 546 6.21 16.98 -6.04
C GLN A 546 6.98 17.24 -7.34
N LEU A 547 7.03 18.49 -7.83
CA LEU A 547 7.79 18.84 -9.02
C LEU A 547 9.23 19.23 -8.71
N ARG A 548 10.15 18.94 -9.63
CA ARG A 548 11.57 19.33 -9.55
C ARG A 548 11.96 20.33 -10.62
N TYR A 549 12.72 21.35 -10.24
CA TYR A 549 13.41 22.27 -11.15
C TYR A 549 14.89 22.38 -10.72
N HIS A 550 15.81 22.18 -11.67
CA HIS A 550 17.26 22.11 -11.42
C HIS A 550 17.67 21.31 -10.15
N GLY A 551 17.02 20.15 -9.95
CA GLY A 551 17.26 19.23 -8.82
C GLY A 551 16.57 19.60 -7.50
N ARG A 552 16.00 20.80 -7.36
CA ARG A 552 15.27 21.28 -6.18
C ARG A 552 13.78 20.98 -6.32
N MET A 553 13.10 20.68 -5.20
CA MET A 553 11.64 20.59 -5.19
C MET A 553 11.03 22.00 -5.26
N LEU A 554 9.97 22.17 -6.05
CA LEU A 554 9.18 23.40 -6.02
C LEU A 554 8.36 23.49 -4.71
N PRO A 555 8.13 24.70 -4.16
CA PRO A 555 7.46 24.85 -2.87
C PRO A 555 5.98 24.42 -2.92
N THR A 556 5.44 23.95 -1.79
CA THR A 556 4.03 23.53 -1.66
C THR A 556 3.06 24.71 -1.73
N ALA A 557 1.82 24.46 -2.15
CA ALA A 557 0.78 25.49 -2.29
C ALA A 557 -0.33 25.37 -1.23
N SER A 558 -0.63 26.46 -0.53
CA SER A 558 -1.70 26.54 0.48
C SER A 558 -3.10 26.74 -0.08
N ASN A 559 -3.23 27.28 -1.29
CA ASN A 559 -4.48 27.81 -1.86
C ASN A 559 -4.82 27.31 -3.28
N MET A 560 -4.22 26.21 -3.74
CA MET A 560 -4.41 25.70 -5.11
C MET A 560 -5.84 25.18 -5.32
N ASN A 561 -6.67 25.91 -6.08
CA ASN A 561 -8.03 25.45 -6.38
C ASN A 561 -8.04 24.25 -7.34
N ARG A 562 -8.99 23.33 -7.13
CA ARG A 562 -9.41 22.35 -8.12
C ARG A 562 -10.14 23.07 -9.25
N LEU A 563 -9.80 22.74 -10.49
CA LEU A 563 -10.53 23.21 -11.66
C LEU A 563 -11.82 22.40 -11.84
N ILE A 564 -12.88 23.10 -12.26
CA ILE A 564 -14.14 22.55 -12.77
C ILE A 564 -14.31 22.89 -14.25
N TRP A 565 -15.10 22.10 -14.98
CA TRP A 565 -15.38 22.36 -16.40
C TRP A 565 -16.42 23.48 -16.56
N SER A 566 -16.22 24.34 -17.55
CA SER A 566 -17.11 25.45 -17.89
C SER A 566 -17.48 25.42 -19.38
N CYS A 567 -18.71 24.99 -19.68
CA CYS A 567 -19.22 24.92 -21.05
C CYS A 567 -19.22 26.29 -21.76
N ALA A 568 -19.33 27.39 -21.01
CA ALA A 568 -19.23 28.74 -21.56
C ALA A 568 -17.80 29.07 -22.05
N LEU A 569 -16.76 28.61 -21.34
CA LEU A 569 -15.37 28.74 -21.78
C LEU A 569 -15.04 27.79 -22.94
N GLU A 570 -15.61 26.59 -22.94
CA GLU A 570 -15.52 25.65 -24.06
C GLU A 570 -16.13 26.25 -25.34
N GLN A 571 -17.34 26.81 -25.28
CA GLN A 571 -17.98 27.41 -26.45
C GLN A 571 -17.12 28.54 -27.04
N GLN A 572 -16.57 29.41 -26.19
CA GLN A 572 -15.64 30.46 -26.64
C GLN A 572 -14.36 29.90 -27.28
N ALA A 573 -13.78 28.83 -26.72
CA ALA A 573 -12.61 28.16 -27.29
C ALA A 573 -12.95 27.53 -28.66
N ARG A 574 -14.14 26.92 -28.77
CA ARG A 574 -14.67 26.32 -30.00
C ARG A 574 -14.91 27.34 -31.10
N ASP A 575 -15.65 28.42 -30.80
CA ASP A 575 -15.95 29.51 -31.74
C ASP A 575 -14.65 30.10 -32.33
N TYR A 576 -13.60 30.17 -31.51
CA TYR A 576 -12.29 30.61 -31.97
C TYR A 576 -11.61 29.60 -32.91
N ILE A 577 -11.44 28.35 -32.49
CA ILE A 577 -10.71 27.35 -33.28
C ILE A 577 -11.45 26.90 -34.54
N ALA A 578 -12.78 27.09 -34.61
CA ALA A 578 -13.58 26.87 -35.81
C ALA A 578 -13.09 27.70 -37.02
N THR A 579 -12.37 28.80 -36.78
CA THR A 579 -11.72 29.61 -37.82
C THR A 579 -10.35 29.09 -38.27
N CYS A 580 -9.90 27.95 -37.71
CA CYS A 580 -8.56 27.36 -37.88
C CYS A 580 -7.39 28.36 -37.71
N PRO A 581 -7.37 29.16 -36.62
CA PRO A 581 -6.41 30.25 -36.42
C PRO A 581 -4.96 29.75 -36.35
N LYS A 582 -4.01 30.57 -36.81
CA LYS A 582 -2.58 30.20 -36.87
C LYS A 582 -1.81 30.43 -35.56
N ARG A 583 -2.37 31.18 -34.62
CA ARG A 583 -1.77 31.64 -33.36
C ARG A 583 -2.90 31.97 -32.38
N ALA A 584 -2.59 31.98 -31.08
CA ALA A 584 -3.46 32.44 -29.99
C ALA A 584 -3.95 33.91 -30.16
N HIS A 585 -4.94 34.30 -29.35
CA HIS A 585 -5.35 35.70 -29.23
C HIS A 585 -4.19 36.60 -28.74
N ARG A 586 -4.05 37.78 -29.36
CA ARG A 586 -2.91 38.70 -29.09
C ARG A 586 -2.90 39.35 -27.71
N LYS A 587 -4.05 39.42 -27.02
CA LYS A 587 -4.20 39.93 -25.64
C LYS A 587 -5.45 39.30 -25.00
N PRO A 588 -5.42 39.00 -23.69
CA PRO A 588 -6.63 38.77 -22.91
C PRO A 588 -7.55 40.00 -22.93
N SER A 589 -8.85 39.77 -22.82
CA SER A 589 -9.86 40.81 -22.60
C SER A 589 -11.11 40.19 -21.95
N CYS A 590 -12.07 41.00 -21.51
CA CYS A 590 -13.35 40.48 -20.98
C CYS A 590 -14.14 39.61 -21.99
N LEU A 591 -13.76 39.64 -23.28
CA LEU A 591 -14.32 38.82 -24.37
C LEU A 591 -13.41 37.65 -24.77
N ASN A 592 -12.16 37.63 -24.31
CA ASN A 592 -11.18 36.57 -24.56
C ASN A 592 -10.40 36.29 -23.25
N PRO A 593 -10.89 35.35 -22.42
CA PRO A 593 -10.18 34.88 -21.23
C PRO A 593 -8.77 34.37 -21.55
N ALA A 594 -7.92 34.29 -20.53
CA ALA A 594 -6.56 33.79 -20.67
C ALA A 594 -6.54 32.41 -21.35
N GLU A 595 -5.66 32.25 -22.36
CA GLU A 595 -5.71 31.15 -23.32
C GLU A 595 -4.36 30.41 -23.36
N ASN A 596 -4.41 29.08 -23.33
CA ASN A 596 -3.33 28.24 -23.85
C ASN A 596 -3.76 27.69 -25.21
N PHE A 597 -2.88 27.83 -26.19
CA PHE A 597 -3.14 27.50 -27.59
C PHE A 597 -2.10 26.50 -28.10
N TYR A 598 -2.52 25.55 -28.90
CA TYR A 598 -1.65 24.55 -29.52
C TYR A 598 -2.09 24.28 -30.95
N ARG A 599 -1.10 24.08 -31.82
CA ARG A 599 -1.28 23.67 -33.22
C ARG A 599 -0.18 22.70 -33.58
N GLY A 600 -0.54 21.51 -34.03
CA GLY A 600 0.42 20.44 -34.33
C GLY A 600 -0.02 19.58 -35.51
N THR A 601 0.96 19.09 -36.26
CA THR A 601 0.77 18.25 -37.45
C THR A 601 0.35 16.83 -37.08
N ILE A 602 -0.53 16.23 -37.88
CA ILE A 602 -0.98 14.85 -37.74
C ILE A 602 0.12 13.90 -38.21
N THR A 603 0.42 12.87 -37.43
CA THR A 603 1.37 11.79 -37.79
C THR A 603 0.70 10.42 -37.64
N SER A 604 1.39 9.35 -38.06
CA SER A 604 0.95 7.95 -37.87
C SER A 604 0.71 7.56 -36.41
N ASP A 605 1.40 8.26 -35.52
CA ASP A 605 1.58 8.03 -34.08
C ASP A 605 0.87 9.09 -33.22
N LEU A 606 0.30 10.12 -33.86
CA LEU A 606 -0.51 11.18 -33.25
C LEU A 606 -1.73 11.43 -34.16
N PHE A 607 -2.62 10.44 -34.21
CA PHE A 607 -3.73 10.42 -35.16
C PHE A 607 -5.08 10.80 -34.52
N THR A 608 -5.28 10.54 -33.23
CA THR A 608 -6.56 10.80 -32.57
C THR A 608 -6.62 12.18 -31.91
N PHE A 609 -7.83 12.67 -31.64
CA PHE A 609 -8.03 13.84 -30.79
C PHE A 609 -7.43 13.66 -29.40
N GLU A 610 -7.50 12.45 -28.84
CA GLU A 610 -6.95 12.10 -27.54
C GLU A 610 -5.42 12.25 -27.50
N ASP A 611 -4.70 11.69 -28.48
CA ASP A 611 -3.23 11.80 -28.58
C ASP A 611 -2.77 13.26 -28.60
N MET A 612 -3.48 14.08 -29.38
CA MET A 612 -3.17 15.49 -29.57
C MET A 612 -3.52 16.33 -28.35
N VAL A 613 -4.62 16.02 -27.66
CA VAL A 613 -4.96 16.61 -26.35
C VAL A 613 -3.89 16.33 -25.31
N LYS A 614 -3.45 15.07 -25.22
CA LYS A 614 -2.40 14.64 -24.27
C LYS A 614 -1.09 15.38 -24.54
N LYS A 615 -0.68 15.44 -25.81
CA LYS A 615 0.51 16.15 -26.28
C LYS A 615 0.47 17.66 -25.99
N ALA A 616 -0.64 18.34 -26.30
CA ALA A 616 -0.78 19.78 -26.08
C ALA A 616 -0.65 20.15 -24.59
N ILE A 617 -1.38 19.44 -23.72
CA ILE A 617 -1.37 19.70 -22.27
C ILE A 617 0.00 19.41 -21.67
N ARG A 618 0.71 18.39 -22.16
CA ARG A 618 2.10 18.16 -21.78
C ARG A 618 2.99 19.33 -22.18
N GLU A 619 2.99 19.73 -23.45
CA GLU A 619 3.92 20.76 -23.94
C GLU A 619 3.70 22.10 -23.24
N TRP A 620 2.45 22.45 -22.92
CA TRP A 620 2.14 23.62 -22.09
C TRP A 620 2.65 23.50 -20.65
N TRP A 621 2.75 22.30 -20.08
CA TRP A 621 3.26 22.12 -18.73
C TRP A 621 4.79 22.09 -18.69
N ASP A 622 5.40 21.21 -19.48
CA ASP A 622 6.81 20.83 -19.35
C ASP A 622 7.82 21.97 -19.64
N VAL A 623 7.38 23.09 -20.21
CA VAL A 623 8.18 24.33 -20.32
C VAL A 623 8.80 24.76 -18.99
N TYR A 624 8.19 24.43 -17.85
CA TYR A 624 8.76 24.76 -16.53
C TYR A 624 10.14 24.13 -16.29
N GLN A 625 10.41 22.98 -16.91
CA GLN A 625 11.65 22.22 -16.75
C GLN A 625 12.82 22.82 -17.52
N TYR A 626 12.52 23.45 -18.68
CA TYR A 626 13.51 23.84 -19.69
C TYR A 626 13.67 25.35 -19.86
N HIS A 627 12.78 26.15 -19.25
CA HIS A 627 12.81 27.60 -19.29
C HIS A 627 12.86 28.22 -17.88
N PRO A 628 13.42 29.44 -17.76
CA PRO A 628 13.30 30.22 -16.53
C PRO A 628 11.83 30.32 -16.10
N ASN A 629 11.56 29.98 -14.84
CA ASN A 629 10.22 29.95 -14.25
C ASN A 629 10.24 30.60 -12.85
N PRO A 630 9.08 30.81 -12.20
CA PRO A 630 8.99 31.42 -10.87
C PRO A 630 9.80 30.72 -9.76
N ASP A 631 10.12 29.43 -9.93
CA ASP A 631 10.93 28.59 -9.04
C ASP A 631 10.50 28.73 -7.57
N SER A 632 11.45 28.87 -6.64
CA SER A 632 11.19 28.99 -5.20
C SER A 632 10.44 30.25 -4.77
N SER A 633 10.25 31.23 -5.67
CA SER A 633 9.47 32.44 -5.35
C SER A 633 7.97 32.27 -5.58
N ALA A 634 7.58 31.37 -6.50
CA ALA A 634 6.24 31.27 -7.07
C ALA A 634 5.67 32.58 -7.66
N ILE A 635 6.44 33.66 -7.83
CA ILE A 635 5.98 34.95 -8.36
C ILE A 635 6.14 35.01 -9.89
N PHE A 636 5.10 35.41 -10.61
CA PHE A 636 5.17 35.66 -12.05
C PHE A 636 5.69 37.07 -12.33
N THR A 637 6.99 37.20 -12.65
CA THR A 637 7.66 38.49 -12.86
C THR A 637 7.58 38.97 -14.32
N ASP A 638 7.79 40.28 -14.54
CA ASP A 638 7.79 40.91 -15.87
C ASP A 638 8.75 40.22 -16.87
N SER A 639 9.89 39.73 -16.38
CA SER A 639 10.88 38.96 -17.17
C SER A 639 10.36 37.63 -17.73
N LEU A 640 9.21 37.13 -17.29
CA LEU A 640 8.59 35.89 -17.77
C LEU A 640 7.50 36.15 -18.83
N VAL A 641 7.09 37.41 -19.02
CA VAL A 641 6.06 37.81 -20.00
C VAL A 641 6.56 37.55 -21.42
N GLY A 642 5.71 36.92 -22.23
CA GLY A 642 6.03 36.52 -23.60
C GLY A 642 7.00 35.34 -23.74
N THR A 643 7.40 34.70 -22.63
CA THR A 643 8.24 33.50 -22.66
C THR A 643 7.39 32.22 -22.71
N PRO A 644 7.94 31.06 -23.11
CA PRO A 644 7.17 29.81 -23.16
C PRO A 644 6.53 29.40 -21.82
N VAL A 645 7.12 29.82 -20.70
CA VAL A 645 6.68 29.47 -19.35
C VAL A 645 5.26 29.94 -19.01
N GLU A 646 4.75 30.95 -19.74
CA GLU A 646 3.38 31.43 -19.56
C GLU A 646 2.34 30.31 -19.64
N SER A 647 2.59 29.30 -20.48
CA SER A 647 1.67 28.19 -20.66
C SER A 647 1.57 27.31 -19.40
N TYR A 648 2.69 27.05 -18.74
CA TYR A 648 2.77 26.37 -17.45
C TYR A 648 2.13 27.20 -16.34
N THR A 649 2.51 28.47 -16.22
CA THR A 649 2.06 29.31 -15.10
C THR A 649 0.55 29.57 -15.13
N ARG A 650 -0.05 29.55 -16.33
CA ARG A 650 -1.50 29.65 -16.53
C ARG A 650 -2.24 28.39 -16.07
N MET A 651 -1.70 27.20 -16.34
CA MET A 651 -2.23 25.93 -15.81
C MET A 651 -2.06 25.81 -14.29
N ALA A 652 -0.97 26.35 -13.77
CA ALA A 652 -0.57 26.29 -12.36
C ALA A 652 -1.17 27.42 -11.48
N TRP A 653 -1.96 28.34 -12.04
CA TRP A 653 -2.45 29.51 -11.31
C TRP A 653 -3.51 29.15 -10.25
N ALA A 654 -3.19 29.31 -8.97
CA ALA A 654 -4.00 28.84 -7.85
C ALA A 654 -5.41 29.45 -7.83
N GLN A 655 -5.56 30.73 -8.20
CA GLN A 655 -6.86 31.43 -8.16
C GLN A 655 -7.80 31.04 -9.31
N THR A 656 -7.30 30.47 -10.39
CA THR A 656 -8.11 29.93 -11.49
C THR A 656 -8.94 28.74 -11.01
N ARG A 657 -10.22 28.69 -11.37
CA ARG A 657 -11.18 27.64 -10.95
C ARG A 657 -11.93 26.99 -12.08
N GLU A 658 -12.11 27.69 -13.19
CA GLU A 658 -12.84 27.18 -14.35
C GLU A 658 -11.90 27.00 -15.53
N ILE A 659 -12.10 25.91 -16.25
CA ILE A 659 -11.47 25.63 -17.54
C ILE A 659 -12.53 25.20 -18.55
N GLY A 660 -12.39 25.65 -19.79
CA GLY A 660 -13.11 25.07 -20.92
C GLY A 660 -12.22 25.06 -22.15
N CYS A 661 -12.21 23.94 -22.86
CA CYS A 661 -11.33 23.74 -24.01
C CYS A 661 -12.07 23.11 -25.17
N SER A 662 -11.55 23.34 -26.37
CA SER A 662 -11.99 22.67 -27.59
C SER A 662 -10.77 22.27 -28.43
N ILE A 663 -10.92 21.21 -29.23
CA ILE A 663 -9.94 20.76 -30.21
C ILE A 663 -10.65 20.47 -31.55
N ALA A 664 -10.05 20.90 -32.66
CA ALA A 664 -10.60 20.76 -34.00
C ALA A 664 -9.51 20.35 -35.00
N ARG A 665 -9.91 19.62 -36.05
CA ARG A 665 -9.02 19.28 -37.17
C ARG A 665 -9.05 20.38 -38.23
N CYS A 666 -7.87 20.86 -38.60
CA CYS A 666 -7.65 21.95 -39.54
C CYS A 666 -6.77 21.48 -40.71
N GLY A 667 -7.31 20.60 -41.55
CA GLY A 667 -6.56 19.92 -42.61
C GLY A 667 -5.70 18.78 -42.05
N ASP A 668 -4.38 18.89 -42.23
CA ASP A 668 -3.38 17.93 -41.73
C ASP A 668 -2.77 18.34 -40.38
N GLU A 669 -3.44 19.25 -39.67
CA GLU A 669 -3.09 19.71 -38.33
C GLU A 669 -4.30 19.61 -37.39
N TYR A 670 -4.06 19.45 -36.10
CA TYR A 670 -5.05 19.75 -35.05
C TYR A 670 -4.74 21.11 -34.43
N VAL A 671 -5.80 21.82 -34.06
CA VAL A 671 -5.76 23.08 -33.30
C VAL A 671 -6.54 22.90 -32.02
N GLN A 672 -5.94 23.22 -30.88
CA GLN A 672 -6.57 23.17 -29.56
C GLN A 672 -6.44 24.51 -28.85
N SER A 673 -7.50 24.89 -28.13
CA SER A 673 -7.55 26.07 -27.28
C SER A 673 -8.14 25.69 -25.92
N CYS A 674 -7.48 26.11 -24.84
CA CYS A 674 -7.96 26.03 -23.47
C CYS A 674 -8.07 27.42 -22.86
N ARG A 675 -9.24 27.77 -22.33
CA ARG A 675 -9.53 29.05 -21.67
C ARG A 675 -9.70 28.86 -20.16
N TYR A 676 -9.20 29.83 -19.39
CA TYR A 676 -9.06 29.75 -17.93
C TYR A 676 -9.70 30.97 -17.26
N GLN A 677 -10.49 30.74 -16.19
CA GLN A 677 -11.16 31.81 -15.44
C GLN A 677 -11.10 31.56 -13.91
N PRO A 678 -10.87 32.58 -13.06
CA PRO A 678 -10.27 33.88 -13.39
C PRO A 678 -8.91 33.75 -14.10
N GLU A 679 -8.49 34.82 -14.78
CA GLU A 679 -7.21 34.82 -15.49
C GLU A 679 -6.00 34.70 -14.57
N GLY A 680 -4.95 34.04 -15.07
CA GLY A 680 -3.65 33.93 -14.42
C GLY A 680 -2.58 34.78 -15.11
N ASN A 681 -1.31 34.56 -14.74
CA ASN A 681 -0.14 35.28 -15.25
C ASN A 681 -0.20 36.79 -14.99
N ILE A 682 -0.75 37.19 -13.84
CA ILE A 682 -0.77 38.59 -13.43
C ILE A 682 0.63 38.97 -12.94
N VAL A 683 1.23 39.97 -13.58
CA VAL A 683 2.62 40.39 -13.30
C VAL A 683 2.78 40.86 -11.84
N ASN A 684 3.85 40.40 -11.20
CA ASN A 684 4.22 40.59 -9.79
C ASN A 684 3.30 39.91 -8.76
N ASN A 685 2.31 39.12 -9.18
CA ASN A 685 1.50 38.31 -8.26
C ASN A 685 2.07 36.89 -8.10
N PRO A 686 1.81 36.24 -6.96
CA PRO A 686 2.10 34.82 -6.78
C PRO A 686 1.18 33.98 -7.66
N MET A 687 1.77 33.03 -8.38
CA MET A 687 1.08 31.96 -9.08
C MET A 687 0.31 31.07 -8.12
N TYR A 688 0.86 30.86 -6.92
CA TYR A 688 0.19 30.25 -5.77
C TYR A 688 0.83 30.74 -4.47
N ASN A 689 0.09 30.70 -3.37
CA ASN A 689 0.63 31.03 -2.06
C ASN A 689 1.49 29.86 -1.55
N ILE A 690 2.73 30.14 -1.18
CA ILE A 690 3.63 29.13 -0.59
C ILE A 690 3.18 28.85 0.84
N GLY A 691 2.91 27.58 1.15
CA GLY A 691 2.50 27.17 2.49
C GLY A 691 2.10 25.70 2.60
N THR A 692 1.62 25.31 3.77
CA THR A 692 1.10 23.97 4.03
C THR A 692 -0.09 23.67 3.12
N VAL A 693 -0.11 22.50 2.49
CA VAL A 693 -1.17 22.09 1.55
C VAL A 693 -2.56 22.32 2.15
N CYS A 694 -3.43 22.97 1.39
CA CYS A 694 -4.79 23.36 1.76
C CYS A 694 -4.96 24.35 2.95
N SER A 695 -3.90 24.90 3.54
CA SER A 695 -4.04 25.75 4.75
C SER A 695 -4.80 27.05 4.54
N GLU A 696 -5.05 27.47 3.30
CA GLU A 696 -5.74 28.72 2.95
C GLU A 696 -6.99 28.52 2.08
N CYS A 697 -7.49 27.29 1.89
CA CYS A 697 -8.68 27.04 1.06
C CYS A 697 -9.90 27.87 1.47
N TYR A 698 -10.14 27.98 2.79
CA TYR A 698 -11.24 28.77 3.36
C TYR A 698 -11.09 30.27 3.08
N THR A 699 -9.86 30.80 3.12
CA THR A 699 -9.53 32.21 2.85
C THR A 699 -9.89 32.61 1.41
N PHE A 700 -9.79 31.66 0.48
CA PHE A 700 -10.14 31.85 -0.92
C PHE A 700 -11.51 31.26 -1.28
N GLY A 701 -12.41 31.04 -0.32
CA GLY A 701 -13.80 30.69 -0.61
C GLY A 701 -13.97 29.33 -1.29
N ALA A 702 -13.16 28.34 -0.91
CA ALA A 702 -13.43 26.92 -1.13
C ALA A 702 -13.84 26.28 0.20
N GLY A 703 -14.80 25.35 0.18
CA GLY A 703 -15.40 24.80 1.40
C GLY A 703 -14.56 23.71 2.08
N SER A 704 -13.62 23.09 1.37
CA SER A 704 -12.85 21.96 1.89
C SER A 704 -11.48 21.80 1.20
N CYS A 705 -10.68 20.87 1.74
CA CYS A 705 -9.54 20.28 1.05
C CYS A 705 -9.99 18.96 0.41
N GLY A 706 -10.07 18.94 -0.91
CA GLY A 706 -10.46 17.75 -1.69
C GLY A 706 -9.32 16.74 -1.86
N SER A 707 -9.67 15.56 -2.38
CA SER A 707 -8.71 14.51 -2.72
C SER A 707 -7.61 15.04 -3.65
N GLY A 708 -6.34 14.85 -3.25
CA GLY A 708 -5.17 15.35 -3.97
C GLY A 708 -4.57 16.64 -3.40
N GLY A 709 -5.14 17.24 -2.35
CA GLY A 709 -4.59 18.46 -1.74
C GLY A 709 -4.95 19.74 -2.50
N LEU A 710 -6.12 19.75 -3.14
CA LEU A 710 -6.67 20.90 -3.86
C LEU A 710 -7.87 21.45 -3.12
N CYS A 711 -8.02 22.77 -3.12
CA CYS A 711 -9.19 23.45 -2.57
C CYS A 711 -10.43 23.21 -3.44
N GLY A 712 -11.55 22.80 -2.82
CA GLY A 712 -12.82 22.48 -3.49
C GLY A 712 -14.01 22.54 -2.55
#